data_AF-A0A0A8JI81-F1
#
_entry.id   AF-A0A0A8JI81-F1
#
_cell.length_a   1.000
_cell.length_b   1.000
_cell.length_c   1.000
_cell.angle_alpha   90.00
_cell.angle_beta   90.00
_cell.angle_gamma   90.00
#
_symmetry.space_group_name_H-M   'P 1'
#
loop_
_entity.id
_entity.type
_entity.pdbx_description
1 polymer ?
#
loop_
_entity_poly.entity_id
_entity_poly.type
_entity_poly.pdbx_seq_one_letter_code
_entity_poly.pdbx_strand_id
1 'polypeptide(L)'
;MKKASSHKILRATLATTVATGALVSAAPVFTQAAPTFSDVKNIPSHHFYEAVTSLAERGVINGYEDGTFRPGQHINRMHAAKIMALALGLDTENVKDPGFTDVSKSNPYYGHIAALVEAGIISGYEDNTFKPTANLSRAHMAKMIVLGFKFEQEKLGNLPFTDINSKQWHADFIQTLYSNNITTGTTPTTFSPSALVTRGQMASFIFRSEQATQEPEVDQDKLAVEAAAAQLKAGNVVVARGEYATAENKLAAVQSYVNGLVTVEGVTAKAAAGATANEYVITLAKGEAAVEKTIAVNFEFAADDRFVTEVESLNATQVQVSFSAAVDKESLFENGKDGALKAAVSLRSLDGVNAGQLTGELSADEKTLVVTAANPLSKRYDIKVDGVKTVTGAAVDKYEATITIAEDKTAPAIVGVEKVSASVVKVKFTEPLKSLGTVSFKLADGTQIAANGNGVTTSFNAGDSEATFTIGSDVKANEEVVATIIGAKDQADNLISPNPSTVSFTKGAADGVAPTVTSITQAGAKTIAIQFSEELIAAPAVKVDGYTKTAVKDEKNPTTYTVETDNVLDGAKTIAVSNFTDLSGEKGKDFSKVVTFVKDADAPKAVSSQVVTDKKDLKEYLEITFDKDVEISESSTVDVTAGSYIKDFVTTNLVNDDLAPKAVVYKDAKDSKKVVRVALGTLLSGKDVEGASYKVELEFANVKSAAGEAATTANASFVRGKDGKPETEVKIEVADVVAGDTNDSVVVEFNKAVDAATATNVGNYAIDGTVVETATVNSDDLKKVTLKLKADSNTFTGERNVVIQNVKAKGSAVAMEKYEDTVNLKENVAPTITKAALTGTKEITITFSEAVTDASNAIDFSLLVGGKEVSNTVTTSDVTNKTVKVSLNKALTADELAKGLELKAVDTIDVKDASGNTVRLPLTVAVEQ
;
A
#
# COMPACT_ATOMS: atom_id res chain seq x y z
N MET A 1 43.89 19.94 4.97
CA MET A 1 44.68 20.89 5.78
C MET A 1 43.84 22.12 6.09
N LYS A 2 43.23 22.19 7.29
CA LYS A 2 42.63 23.41 7.85
C LYS A 2 43.28 23.61 9.23
N LYS A 3 44.08 24.66 9.38
CA LYS A 3 44.69 25.04 10.66
C LYS A 3 43.63 25.79 11.47
N ALA A 4 43.08 25.16 12.50
CA ALA A 4 42.42 25.86 13.59
C ALA A 4 43.53 26.47 14.47
N SER A 5 43.57 27.80 14.58
CA SER A 5 44.47 28.52 15.49
C SER A 5 43.70 28.81 16.78
N SER A 6 43.93 28.02 17.83
CA SER A 6 43.47 28.34 19.18
C SER A 6 44.23 29.56 19.71
N HIS A 7 43.55 30.69 19.86
CA HIS A 7 44.06 31.81 20.68
C HIS A 7 43.64 31.57 22.13
N LYS A 8 44.63 31.31 23.00
CA LYS A 8 44.44 31.24 24.45
C LYS A 8 44.15 32.64 24.98
N ILE A 9 42.92 32.91 25.42
CA ILE A 9 42.62 34.08 26.26
C ILE A 9 42.98 33.70 27.70
N LEU A 10 43.85 34.51 28.30
CA LEU A 10 44.30 34.40 29.68
C LEU A 10 43.11 34.73 30.61
N ARG A 11 42.45 33.70 31.15
CA ARG A 11 41.46 33.88 32.23
C ARG A 11 42.22 34.21 33.52
N ALA A 12 42.06 35.43 34.03
CA ALA A 12 42.48 35.79 35.38
C ALA A 12 41.51 35.12 36.36
N THR A 13 41.97 34.04 36.99
CA THR A 13 41.21 33.25 37.96
C THR A 13 41.03 34.05 39.25
N LEU A 14 39.84 34.58 39.52
CA LEU A 14 39.44 34.95 40.88
C LEU A 14 39.13 33.67 41.65
N ALA A 15 40.14 33.13 42.32
CA ALA A 15 39.99 32.01 43.24
C ALA A 15 39.24 32.48 44.49
N THR A 16 37.95 32.15 44.58
CA THR A 16 37.20 32.19 45.84
C THR A 16 37.29 30.81 46.49
N THR A 17 38.25 30.66 47.40
CA THR A 17 38.33 29.53 48.32
C THR A 17 37.15 29.59 49.30
N VAL A 18 36.21 28.65 49.18
CA VAL A 18 35.20 28.39 50.21
C VAL A 18 35.88 27.63 51.35
N ALA A 19 36.23 28.33 52.43
CA ALA A 19 36.56 27.71 53.70
C ALA A 19 35.29 27.61 54.55
N THR A 20 34.91 26.39 54.90
CA THR A 20 33.81 26.06 55.80
C THR A 20 34.13 26.44 57.25
N GLY A 21 33.13 27.06 57.91
CA GLY A 21 32.91 26.96 59.34
C GLY A 21 33.50 28.05 60.25
N ALA A 22 32.73 29.11 60.52
CA ALA A 22 32.74 29.80 61.82
C ALA A 22 31.48 30.65 61.99
N LEU A 23 30.99 30.70 63.24
CA LEU A 23 29.77 31.33 63.71
C LEU A 23 29.63 32.81 63.30
N VAL A 24 28.39 33.16 62.97
CA VAL A 24 27.92 34.52 62.63
C VAL A 24 28.17 35.47 63.80
N SER A 25 29.01 36.48 63.58
CA SER A 25 28.83 37.79 64.20
C SER A 25 28.67 38.80 63.05
N ALA A 26 27.43 39.24 62.83
CA ALA A 26 27.12 40.22 61.81
C ALA A 26 27.76 41.56 62.18
N ALA A 27 28.84 41.92 61.49
CA ALA A 27 29.20 43.33 61.36
C ALA A 27 28.10 43.99 60.49
N PRO A 28 27.60 45.18 60.85
CA PRO A 28 26.69 45.89 59.96
C PRO A 28 27.42 46.17 58.66
N VAL A 29 26.98 45.54 57.58
CA VAL A 29 27.32 45.98 56.23
C VAL A 29 26.66 47.35 56.09
N PHE A 30 27.45 48.41 56.09
CA PHE A 30 26.98 49.72 55.67
C PHE A 30 26.57 49.60 54.21
N THR A 31 25.27 49.42 53.97
CA THR A 31 24.67 49.57 52.65
C THR A 31 24.68 51.05 52.32
N GLN A 32 25.77 51.51 51.68
CA GLN A 32 25.78 52.82 51.06
C GLN A 32 24.74 52.78 49.93
N ALA A 33 23.67 53.57 50.06
CA ALA A 33 22.69 53.72 49.00
C ALA A 33 23.41 54.11 47.71
N ALA A 34 23.08 53.45 46.60
CA ALA A 34 23.66 53.76 45.30
C ALA A 34 23.53 55.27 45.03
N PRO A 35 24.59 55.95 44.55
CA PRO A 35 24.52 57.37 44.29
C PRO A 35 23.41 57.66 43.28
N THR A 36 22.37 58.38 43.70
CA THR A 36 21.29 58.85 42.82
C THR A 36 21.55 60.29 42.43
N PHE A 37 21.45 60.59 41.13
CA PHE A 37 21.64 61.95 40.62
C PHE A 37 20.29 62.58 40.32
N SER A 38 20.07 63.80 40.82
CA SER A 38 18.77 64.49 40.69
C SER A 38 18.35 64.77 39.23
N ASP A 39 19.34 64.88 38.35
CA ASP A 39 19.22 65.13 36.92
C ASP A 39 19.37 63.87 36.05
N VAL A 40 19.34 62.66 36.64
CA VAL A 40 19.33 61.38 35.91
C VAL A 40 18.23 60.47 36.44
N LYS A 41 17.13 60.31 35.68
CA LYS A 41 15.91 59.61 36.13
C LYS A 41 15.60 58.37 35.30
N ASN A 42 14.98 57.36 35.90
CA ASN A 42 14.49 56.16 35.21
C ASN A 42 13.20 56.47 34.44
N ILE A 43 13.31 57.26 33.38
CA ILE A 43 12.20 57.65 32.51
C ILE A 43 12.63 57.50 31.04
N PRO A 44 11.70 57.21 30.10
CA PRO A 44 12.03 56.95 28.70
C PRO A 44 12.84 58.06 28.01
N SER A 45 12.67 59.32 28.42
CA SER A 45 13.42 60.46 27.86
C SER A 45 14.87 60.56 28.35
N HIS A 46 15.29 59.69 29.26
CA HIS A 46 16.61 59.71 29.90
C HIS A 46 17.41 58.45 29.57
N HIS A 47 17.80 58.33 28.30
CA HIS A 47 18.49 57.17 27.73
C HIS A 47 19.87 56.85 28.35
N PHE A 48 20.35 57.65 29.31
CA PHE A 48 21.62 57.46 30.02
C PHE A 48 21.45 56.82 31.41
N TYR A 49 20.21 56.63 31.91
CA TYR A 49 19.95 56.23 33.30
C TYR A 49 20.69 54.95 33.71
N GLU A 50 20.53 53.88 32.93
CA GLU A 50 21.12 52.58 33.23
C GLU A 50 22.65 52.62 33.23
N ALA A 51 23.23 53.19 32.18
CA ALA A 51 24.68 53.33 32.04
C ALA A 51 25.30 54.17 33.15
N VAL A 52 24.66 55.29 33.51
CA VAL A 52 25.15 56.17 34.59
C VAL A 52 25.02 55.49 35.94
N THR A 53 23.91 54.80 36.22
CA THR A 53 23.71 54.10 37.49
C THR A 53 24.74 52.99 37.67
N SER A 54 24.92 52.13 36.66
CA SER A 54 25.86 51.00 36.71
C SER A 54 27.33 51.43 36.92
N LEU A 55 27.76 52.48 36.22
CA LEU A 55 29.13 52.99 36.35
C LEU A 55 29.33 53.74 37.68
N ALA A 56 28.29 54.37 38.23
CA ALA A 56 28.39 55.09 39.51
C ALA A 56 28.42 54.12 40.70
N GLU A 57 27.64 53.04 40.65
CA GLU A 57 27.67 51.96 41.66
C GLU A 57 29.05 51.32 41.80
N ARG A 58 29.78 51.19 40.69
CA ARG A 58 31.16 50.66 40.67
C ARG A 58 32.24 51.71 40.93
N GLY A 59 31.86 52.95 41.23
CA GLY A 59 32.79 54.05 41.47
C GLY A 59 33.58 54.53 40.25
N VAL A 60 33.21 54.09 39.04
CA VAL A 60 33.87 54.46 37.77
C VAL A 60 33.55 55.91 37.40
N ILE A 61 32.34 56.36 37.70
CA ILE A 61 31.91 57.75 37.54
C ILE A 61 31.38 58.32 38.85
N ASN A 62 31.49 59.64 39.00
CA ASN A 62 30.97 60.38 40.14
C ASN A 62 30.19 61.61 39.65
N GLY A 63 29.24 62.05 40.47
CA GLY A 63 28.52 63.32 40.30
C GLY A 63 29.27 64.51 40.87
N TYR A 64 28.61 65.66 40.82
CA TYR A 64 29.08 66.91 41.43
C TYR A 64 28.56 67.03 42.86
N GLU A 65 29.19 67.89 43.66
CA GLU A 65 28.83 68.13 45.07
C GLU A 65 27.37 68.60 45.25
N ASP A 66 26.75 69.16 44.20
CA ASP A 66 25.35 69.58 44.17
C ASP A 66 24.34 68.43 43.94
N GLY A 67 24.81 67.18 43.86
CA GLY A 67 23.96 66.00 43.64
C GLY A 67 23.52 65.81 42.18
N THR A 68 24.15 66.48 41.21
CA THR A 68 23.90 66.32 39.78
C THR A 68 24.99 65.49 39.09
N PHE A 69 24.68 64.81 37.99
CA PHE A 69 25.64 64.13 37.13
C PHE A 69 26.05 64.99 35.92
N ARG A 70 25.16 65.87 35.47
CA ARG A 70 25.27 66.75 34.29
C ARG A 70 25.48 65.95 32.99
N PRO A 71 24.53 65.06 32.60
CA PRO A 71 24.71 64.15 31.47
C PRO A 71 24.90 64.87 30.13
N GLY A 72 24.33 66.07 29.97
CA GLY A 72 24.47 66.88 28.76
C GLY A 72 25.75 67.72 28.68
N GLN A 73 26.57 67.77 29.73
CA GLN A 73 27.82 68.54 29.72
C GLN A 73 28.87 67.81 28.88
N HIS A 74 29.55 68.55 27.98
CA HIS A 74 30.67 68.00 27.20
C HIS A 74 31.81 67.53 28.12
N ILE A 75 32.40 66.39 27.78
CA ILE A 75 33.46 65.78 28.59
C ILE A 75 34.85 66.19 28.09
N ASN A 76 35.68 66.65 29.02
CA ASN A 76 37.09 66.92 28.75
C ASN A 76 37.89 65.61 28.63
N ARG A 77 38.96 65.62 27.85
CA ARG A 77 39.83 64.47 27.60
C ARG A 77 40.39 63.84 28.87
N MET A 78 40.76 64.63 29.88
CA MET A 78 41.23 64.10 31.18
C MET A 78 40.14 63.34 31.95
N HIS A 79 38.89 63.81 31.89
CA HIS A 79 37.77 63.12 32.53
C HIS A 79 37.42 61.83 31.78
N ALA A 80 37.40 61.86 30.44
CA ALA A 80 37.18 60.65 29.66
C ALA A 80 38.29 59.61 29.87
N ALA A 81 39.56 60.04 29.99
CA ALA A 81 40.68 59.18 30.34
C ALA A 81 40.49 58.51 31.71
N LYS A 82 40.08 59.28 32.72
CA LYS A 82 39.77 58.72 34.05
C LYS A 82 38.68 57.65 33.99
N ILE A 83 37.55 57.97 33.36
CA ILE A 83 36.42 57.03 33.28
C ILE A 83 36.84 55.76 32.52
N MET A 84 37.55 55.89 31.40
CA MET A 84 38.01 54.75 30.61
C MET A 84 39.01 53.87 31.38
N ALA A 85 40.00 54.46 32.06
CA ALA A 85 41.00 53.71 32.84
C ALA A 85 40.36 52.92 33.99
N LEU A 86 39.39 53.53 34.68
CA LEU A 86 38.65 52.88 35.76
C LEU A 86 37.71 51.79 35.24
N ALA A 87 37.00 52.04 34.13
CA ALA A 87 36.12 51.04 33.50
C ALA A 87 36.89 49.80 33.05
N LEU A 88 38.11 49.99 32.53
CA LEU A 88 39.00 48.91 32.11
C LEU A 88 39.80 48.26 33.27
N GLY A 89 39.67 48.78 34.50
CA GLY A 89 40.39 48.28 35.66
C GLY A 89 41.91 48.37 35.54
N LEU A 90 42.44 49.41 34.88
CA LEU A 90 43.88 49.59 34.70
C LEU A 90 44.57 50.01 36.00
N ASP A 91 45.81 49.57 36.20
CA ASP A 91 46.68 50.11 37.26
C ASP A 91 47.01 51.57 36.95
N THR A 92 46.55 52.49 37.80
CA THR A 92 46.79 53.93 37.65
C THR A 92 47.82 54.49 38.63
N GLU A 93 48.37 53.63 39.50
CA GLU A 93 49.36 54.00 40.51
C GLU A 93 50.79 53.67 40.03
N ASN A 94 50.99 52.49 39.43
CA ASN A 94 52.30 52.02 38.97
C ASN A 94 52.48 52.22 37.45
N VAL A 95 52.51 53.47 37.02
CA VAL A 95 52.48 53.83 35.59
C VAL A 95 53.80 54.38 35.08
N LYS A 96 54.14 54.08 33.82
CA LYS A 96 55.28 54.72 33.14
C LYS A 96 54.97 56.18 32.79
N ASP A 97 55.97 57.05 32.91
CA ASP A 97 55.85 58.46 32.54
C ASP A 97 55.48 58.61 31.05
N PRO A 98 54.32 59.20 30.71
CA PRO A 98 53.86 59.31 29.32
C PRO A 98 54.57 60.44 28.55
N GLY A 99 55.39 61.27 29.21
CA GLY A 99 56.22 62.29 28.55
C GLY A 99 55.48 63.54 28.05
N PHE A 100 54.23 63.75 28.46
CA PHE A 100 53.45 64.93 28.04
C PHE A 100 53.88 66.21 28.77
N THR A 101 54.14 67.27 28.02
CA THR A 101 54.60 68.56 28.56
C THR A 101 53.50 69.33 29.30
N ASP A 102 52.24 69.02 29.07
CA ASP A 102 51.06 69.68 29.64
C ASP A 102 50.33 68.87 30.73
N VAL A 103 50.93 67.75 31.19
CA VAL A 103 50.40 66.93 32.28
C VAL A 103 51.49 66.68 33.34
N SER A 104 51.52 67.51 34.38
CA SER A 104 52.43 67.33 35.53
C SER A 104 52.08 66.08 36.34
N LYS A 105 53.08 65.44 36.98
CA LYS A 105 52.90 64.31 37.92
C LYS A 105 52.00 64.63 39.12
N SER A 106 51.86 65.91 39.45
CA SER A 106 50.95 66.39 40.50
C SER A 106 49.48 66.49 40.06
N ASN A 107 49.19 66.30 38.76
CA ASN A 107 47.83 66.33 38.23
C ASN A 107 47.05 65.08 38.71
N PRO A 108 45.84 65.24 39.29
CA PRO A 108 45.05 64.10 39.80
C PRO A 108 44.63 63.08 38.71
N TYR A 109 44.72 63.44 37.43
CA TYR A 109 44.43 62.55 36.30
C TYR A 109 45.69 61.93 35.68
N TYR A 110 46.89 62.30 36.14
CA TYR A 110 48.16 61.84 35.56
C TYR A 110 48.23 60.32 35.46
N GLY A 111 47.93 59.62 36.57
CA GLY A 111 47.97 58.15 36.63
C GLY A 111 47.05 57.47 35.61
N HIS A 112 45.86 58.01 35.41
CA HIS A 112 44.86 57.44 34.51
C HIS A 112 45.23 57.67 33.03
N ILE A 113 45.78 58.85 32.73
CA ILE A 113 46.28 59.19 31.40
C ILE A 113 47.48 58.30 31.05
N ALA A 114 48.44 58.16 31.98
CA ALA A 114 49.62 57.34 31.80
C ALA A 114 49.27 55.85 31.59
N ALA A 115 48.35 55.30 32.37
CA ALA A 115 47.87 53.92 32.23
C ALA A 115 47.28 53.64 30.83
N LEU A 116 46.50 54.59 30.28
CA LEU A 116 45.94 54.43 28.93
C LEU A 116 47.00 54.58 27.83
N VAL A 117 48.05 55.37 28.03
CA VAL A 117 49.20 55.44 27.10
C VAL A 117 49.96 54.12 27.11
N GLU A 118 50.24 53.57 28.30
CA GLU A 118 50.94 52.30 28.47
C GLU A 118 50.15 51.13 27.87
N ALA A 119 48.81 51.16 27.98
CA ALA A 119 47.91 50.21 27.34
C ALA A 119 47.76 50.42 25.81
N GLY A 120 48.37 51.46 25.22
CA GLY A 120 48.30 51.76 23.78
C GLY A 120 46.97 52.34 23.29
N ILE A 121 46.11 52.80 24.21
CA ILE A 121 44.76 53.29 23.91
C ILE A 121 44.79 54.76 23.45
N ILE A 122 45.71 55.55 24.00
CA ILE A 122 45.94 56.96 23.64
C ILE A 122 47.43 57.22 23.40
N SER A 123 47.75 58.22 22.58
CA SER A 123 49.13 58.57 22.20
C SER A 123 49.48 60.06 22.32
N GLY A 124 48.52 60.90 22.73
CA GLY A 124 48.68 62.37 22.69
C GLY A 124 48.76 62.92 21.27
N TYR A 125 49.28 64.14 21.15
CA TYR A 125 49.50 64.88 19.90
C TYR A 125 50.99 64.93 19.53
N GLU A 126 51.30 65.25 18.27
CA GLU A 126 52.67 65.33 17.74
C GLU A 126 53.56 66.36 18.46
N ASP A 127 52.95 67.34 19.14
CA ASP A 127 53.62 68.37 19.93
C ASP A 127 53.98 67.91 21.37
N ASN A 128 53.90 66.61 21.66
CA ASN A 128 54.09 66.01 22.99
C ASN A 128 53.13 66.57 24.06
N THR A 129 51.89 66.90 23.67
CA THR A 129 50.82 67.30 24.60
C THR A 129 49.67 66.29 24.62
N PHE A 130 48.91 66.25 25.72
CA PHE A 130 47.67 65.47 25.83
C PHE A 130 46.41 66.32 25.64
N LYS A 131 46.50 67.63 25.94
CA LYS A 131 45.40 68.62 25.96
C LYS A 131 44.29 68.23 26.94
N PRO A 132 44.58 68.12 28.26
CA PRO A 132 43.68 67.52 29.25
C PRO A 132 42.33 68.24 29.39
N THR A 133 42.31 69.57 29.20
CA THR A 133 41.12 70.43 29.31
C THR A 133 40.34 70.58 28.00
N ALA A 134 40.83 70.06 26.87
CA ALA A 134 40.09 70.08 25.63
C ALA A 134 38.95 69.05 25.65
N ASN A 135 37.83 69.38 25.00
CA ASN A 135 36.68 68.46 24.88
C ASN A 135 37.01 67.26 23.97
N LEU A 136 36.45 66.10 24.28
CA LEU A 136 36.61 64.88 23.49
C LEU A 136 35.62 64.85 22.32
N SER A 137 36.12 64.67 21.09
CA SER A 137 35.27 64.44 19.91
C SER A 137 34.85 62.97 19.78
N ARG A 138 33.73 62.70 19.11
CA ARG A 138 33.24 61.34 18.84
C ARG A 138 34.23 60.44 18.08
N ALA A 139 35.02 60.98 17.14
CA ALA A 139 36.06 60.23 16.43
C ALA A 139 37.16 59.69 17.37
N HIS A 140 37.69 60.56 18.24
CA HIS A 140 38.66 60.16 19.26
C HIS A 140 38.07 59.18 20.29
N MET A 141 36.81 59.37 20.69
CA MET A 141 36.10 58.41 21.54
C MET A 141 36.00 57.04 20.88
N ALA A 142 35.65 56.97 19.59
CA ALA A 142 35.55 55.70 18.87
C ALA A 142 36.86 54.92 18.88
N LYS A 143 37.98 55.61 18.61
CA LYS A 143 39.32 55.01 18.71
C LYS A 143 39.62 54.53 20.14
N MET A 144 39.32 55.34 21.15
CA MET A 144 39.55 54.95 22.56
C MET A 144 38.76 53.69 22.96
N ILE A 145 37.49 53.59 22.55
CA ILE A 145 36.65 52.43 22.86
C ILE A 145 37.16 51.16 22.16
N VAL A 146 37.41 51.24 20.85
CA VAL A 146 37.87 50.07 20.07
C VAL A 146 39.19 49.53 20.60
N LEU A 147 40.16 50.41 20.87
CA LEU A 147 41.45 49.99 21.41
C LEU A 147 41.35 49.52 22.86
N GLY A 148 40.56 50.21 23.69
CA GLY A 148 40.46 49.90 25.12
C GLY A 148 39.75 48.58 25.42
N PHE A 149 38.63 48.31 24.74
CA PHE A 149 37.91 47.04 24.86
C PHE A 149 38.46 45.94 23.94
N LYS A 150 39.53 46.25 23.18
CA LYS A 150 40.21 45.32 22.27
C LYS A 150 39.28 44.68 21.24
N PHE A 151 38.32 45.45 20.72
CA PHE A 151 37.49 44.99 19.61
C PHE A 151 38.34 44.75 18.37
N GLU A 152 38.06 43.68 17.63
CA GLU A 152 38.70 43.42 16.34
C GLU A 152 38.32 44.55 15.38
N GLN A 153 39.32 45.32 14.94
CA GLN A 153 39.07 46.50 14.11
C GLN A 153 38.57 46.07 12.73
N GLU A 154 37.32 46.38 12.43
CA GLU A 154 36.70 46.09 11.15
C GLU A 154 37.07 47.15 10.10
N LYS A 155 37.32 46.69 8.87
CA LYS A 155 37.50 47.57 7.71
C LYS A 155 36.16 48.20 7.34
N LEU A 156 36.18 49.48 6.99
CA LEU A 156 34.98 50.19 6.55
C LEU A 156 34.24 49.41 5.44
N GLY A 157 33.02 48.99 5.76
CA GLY A 157 32.10 48.31 4.86
C GLY A 157 30.88 49.19 4.57
N ASN A 158 29.70 48.57 4.60
CA ASN A 158 28.44 49.30 4.39
C ASN A 158 27.95 49.89 5.72
N LEU A 159 28.15 51.20 5.91
CA LEU A 159 27.58 51.96 7.03
C LEU A 159 26.41 52.82 6.57
N PRO A 160 25.40 53.03 7.42
CA PRO A 160 24.32 53.97 7.12
C PRO A 160 24.77 55.44 7.21
N PHE A 161 25.97 55.72 7.74
CA PHE A 161 26.46 57.08 8.00
C PHE A 161 27.07 57.74 6.76
N THR A 162 26.41 58.76 6.23
CA THR A 162 26.81 59.45 5.00
C THR A 162 28.01 60.39 5.18
N ASP A 163 28.35 60.74 6.42
CA ASP A 163 29.48 61.60 6.78
C ASP A 163 30.79 60.84 7.06
N ILE A 164 30.78 59.51 6.87
CA ILE A 164 31.93 58.63 7.07
C ILE A 164 32.41 58.06 5.71
N ASN A 165 33.71 58.15 5.44
CA ASN A 165 34.32 57.57 4.24
C ASN A 165 35.72 57.02 4.51
N SER A 166 36.22 56.18 3.61
CA SER A 166 37.47 55.44 3.76
C SER A 166 38.74 56.31 3.85
N LYS A 167 38.67 57.59 3.50
CA LYS A 167 39.84 58.51 3.60
C LYS A 167 40.02 59.10 5.01
N GLN A 168 39.02 58.96 5.88
CA GLN A 168 39.09 59.47 7.25
C GLN A 168 39.77 58.45 8.17
N TRP A 169 40.73 58.90 8.97
CA TRP A 169 41.51 58.04 9.88
C TRP A 169 40.66 57.27 10.91
N HIS A 170 39.45 57.76 11.18
CA HIS A 170 38.53 57.19 12.18
C HIS A 170 37.47 56.25 11.60
N ALA A 171 37.45 56.03 10.28
CA ALA A 171 36.36 55.29 9.62
C ALA A 171 36.22 53.84 10.11
N ASP A 172 37.34 53.10 10.19
CA ASP A 172 37.35 51.71 10.66
C ASP A 172 36.93 51.58 12.14
N PHE A 173 37.32 52.55 13.00
CA PHE A 173 36.89 52.55 14.40
C PHE A 173 35.38 52.76 14.54
N ILE A 174 34.80 53.63 13.70
CA ILE A 174 33.35 53.88 13.69
C ILE A 174 32.59 52.68 13.14
N GLN A 175 33.11 52.02 12.10
CA GLN A 175 32.58 50.75 11.61
C GLN A 175 32.50 49.73 12.74
N THR A 176 33.61 49.54 13.44
CA THR A 176 33.71 48.58 14.55
C THR A 176 32.68 48.88 15.64
N LEU A 177 32.50 50.14 16.04
CA LEU A 177 31.46 50.51 17.01
C LEU A 177 30.04 50.22 16.52
N TYR A 178 29.77 50.43 15.23
CA TYR A 178 28.45 50.19 14.66
C TYR A 178 28.14 48.69 14.61
N SER A 179 29.07 47.87 14.11
CA SER A 179 28.92 46.41 14.05
C SER A 179 28.70 45.77 15.41
N ASN A 180 29.30 46.34 16.47
CA ASN A 180 29.13 45.89 17.85
C ASN A 180 27.91 46.51 18.56
N ASN A 181 27.01 47.20 17.85
CA ASN A 181 25.83 47.87 18.41
C ASN A 181 26.15 48.91 19.51
N ILE A 182 27.37 49.45 19.54
CA ILE A 182 27.81 50.44 20.54
C ILE A 182 27.35 51.85 20.15
N THR A 183 27.16 52.12 18.86
CA THR A 183 26.66 53.39 18.33
C THR A 183 25.57 53.20 17.28
N THR A 184 24.54 54.05 17.33
CA THR A 184 23.50 54.17 16.29
C THR A 184 23.63 55.45 15.47
N GLY A 185 24.68 56.24 15.71
CA GLY A 185 24.86 57.57 15.11
C GLY A 185 24.22 58.69 15.95
N THR A 186 24.39 59.93 15.51
CA THR A 186 23.64 61.08 16.02
C THR A 186 22.26 61.20 15.36
N THR A 187 22.13 60.64 14.16
CA THR A 187 20.88 60.37 13.45
C THR A 187 21.02 58.99 12.79
N PRO A 188 19.94 58.39 12.26
CA PRO A 188 20.03 57.11 11.56
C PRO A 188 21.06 57.09 10.41
N THR A 189 21.40 58.25 9.83
CA THR A 189 22.29 58.38 8.66
C THR A 189 23.54 59.24 8.90
N THR A 190 23.83 59.65 10.13
CA THR A 190 24.97 60.54 10.42
C THR A 190 25.64 60.20 11.74
N PHE A 191 26.97 60.07 11.75
CA PHE A 191 27.73 59.79 12.96
C PHE A 191 28.22 61.05 13.70
N SER A 192 28.49 62.13 12.98
CA SER A 192 29.07 63.39 13.48
C SER A 192 30.45 63.24 14.14
N PRO A 193 31.52 62.84 13.41
CA PRO A 193 32.82 62.50 14.00
C PRO A 193 33.49 63.65 14.76
N SER A 194 33.28 64.89 14.32
CA SER A 194 33.82 66.10 14.96
C SER A 194 32.98 66.63 16.13
N ALA A 195 31.76 66.12 16.33
CA ALA A 195 30.91 66.57 17.44
C ALA A 195 31.49 66.12 18.79
N LEU A 196 31.26 66.94 19.82
CA LEU A 196 31.77 66.70 21.17
C LEU A 196 30.92 65.65 21.89
N VAL A 197 31.57 64.82 22.69
CA VAL A 197 30.91 63.78 23.50
C VAL A 197 30.47 64.38 24.83
N THR A 198 29.23 64.09 25.23
CA THR A 198 28.72 64.47 26.56
C THR A 198 29.03 63.40 27.61
N ARG A 199 28.99 63.77 28.90
CA ARG A 199 29.23 62.82 30.02
C ARG A 199 28.28 61.61 29.98
N GLY A 200 27.00 61.83 29.67
CA GLY A 200 26.00 60.76 29.54
C GLY A 200 26.27 59.86 28.33
N GLN A 201 26.72 60.44 27.21
CA GLN A 201 27.12 59.66 26.04
C GLN A 201 28.37 58.81 26.32
N MET A 202 29.39 59.35 26.98
CA MET A 202 30.59 58.59 27.35
C MET A 202 30.24 57.38 28.24
N ALA A 203 29.39 57.59 29.26
CA ALA A 203 28.90 56.53 30.11
C ALA A 203 28.17 55.43 29.31
N SER A 204 27.32 55.83 28.36
CA SER A 204 26.57 54.89 27.51
C SER A 204 27.46 54.11 26.55
N PHE A 205 28.49 54.74 26.00
CA PHE A 205 29.44 54.05 25.13
C PHE A 205 30.23 53.00 25.89
N ILE A 206 30.72 53.32 27.09
CA ILE A 206 31.41 52.36 27.95
C ILE A 206 30.47 51.22 28.34
N PHE A 207 29.26 51.52 28.83
CA PHE A 207 28.30 50.52 29.26
C PHE A 207 27.92 49.55 28.12
N ARG A 208 27.62 50.06 26.92
CA ARG A 208 27.36 49.20 25.75
C ARG A 208 28.58 48.42 25.31
N SER A 209 29.79 48.96 25.47
CA SER A 209 31.03 48.24 25.14
C SER A 209 31.27 47.10 26.12
N GLU A 210 31.04 47.31 27.42
CA GLU A 210 31.10 46.25 28.44
C GLU A 210 30.09 45.14 28.12
N GLN A 211 28.85 45.47 27.76
CA GLN A 211 27.85 44.49 27.37
C GLN A 211 28.23 43.75 26.07
N ALA A 212 28.81 44.44 25.08
CA ALA A 212 29.29 43.81 23.85
C ALA A 212 30.49 42.88 24.07
N THR A 213 31.26 43.06 25.16
CA THR A 213 32.37 42.17 25.55
C THR A 213 31.96 41.03 26.50
N GLN A 214 30.74 41.06 27.04
CA GLN A 214 30.19 39.94 27.80
C GLN A 214 29.70 38.89 26.80
N GLU A 215 30.48 37.84 26.57
CA GLU A 215 29.95 36.64 25.92
C GLU A 215 28.75 36.16 26.74
N PRO A 216 27.53 36.07 26.18
CA PRO A 216 26.45 35.40 26.88
C PRO A 216 26.88 33.94 27.04
N GLU A 217 26.98 33.47 28.28
CA GLU A 217 27.15 32.05 28.55
C GLU A 217 25.87 31.36 28.04
N VAL A 218 25.95 30.80 26.84
CA VAL A 218 24.85 30.05 26.25
C VAL A 218 24.76 28.75 27.05
N ASP A 219 23.77 28.68 27.95
CA ASP A 219 23.33 27.43 28.53
C ASP A 219 22.84 26.53 27.39
N GLN A 220 23.72 25.65 26.94
CA GLN A 220 23.46 24.77 25.82
C GLN A 220 22.36 23.75 26.12
N ASP A 221 22.11 23.47 27.40
CA ASP A 221 21.03 22.59 27.82
C ASP A 221 19.69 23.32 27.71
N LYS A 222 19.62 24.59 28.13
CA LYS A 222 18.44 25.44 27.92
C LYS A 222 18.13 25.65 26.45
N LEU A 223 19.13 25.91 25.62
CA LEU A 223 18.94 26.09 24.17
C LEU A 223 18.47 24.78 23.51
N ALA A 224 19.00 23.64 23.93
CA ALA A 224 18.56 22.33 23.44
C ALA A 224 17.11 22.01 23.84
N VAL A 225 16.73 22.32 25.09
CA VAL A 225 15.35 22.14 25.59
C VAL A 225 14.36 23.06 24.86
N GLU A 226 14.72 24.32 24.61
CA GLU A 226 13.89 25.25 23.83
C GLU A 226 13.74 24.80 22.36
N ALA A 227 14.81 24.30 21.74
CA ALA A 227 14.76 23.73 20.40
C ALA A 227 13.87 22.47 20.33
N ALA A 228 13.95 21.58 21.32
CA ALA A 228 13.08 20.41 21.44
C ALA A 228 11.62 20.81 21.65
N ALA A 229 11.36 21.86 22.44
CA ALA A 229 10.01 22.38 22.66
C ALA A 229 9.37 22.92 21.38
N ALA A 230 10.17 23.43 20.43
CA ALA A 230 9.69 23.86 19.12
C ALA A 230 9.27 22.70 18.22
N GLN A 231 9.78 21.48 18.43
CA GLN A 231 9.41 20.28 17.66
C GLN A 231 8.05 19.69 18.06
N LEU A 232 7.61 19.95 19.29
CA LEU A 232 6.32 19.50 19.81
C LEU A 232 5.16 20.21 19.10
N LYS A 233 4.28 19.40 18.50
CA LYS A 233 3.07 19.83 17.80
C LYS A 233 1.88 18.93 18.18
N ALA A 234 0.67 19.46 18.02
CA ALA A 234 -0.54 18.65 18.11
C ALA A 234 -0.56 17.62 16.97
N GLY A 235 -1.21 16.48 17.22
CA GLY A 235 -1.34 15.45 16.20
C GLY A 235 -2.20 14.28 16.63
N ASN A 236 -2.28 13.31 15.73
CA ASN A 236 -3.15 12.16 15.87
C ASN A 236 -2.31 10.99 16.38
N VAL A 237 -2.76 10.37 17.48
CA VAL A 237 -2.10 9.24 18.12
C VAL A 237 -3.05 8.06 18.04
N VAL A 238 -2.58 6.97 17.44
CA VAL A 238 -3.36 5.75 17.31
C VAL A 238 -3.32 4.98 18.63
N VAL A 239 -4.48 4.60 19.15
CA VAL A 239 -4.63 3.81 20.39
C VAL A 239 -5.60 2.65 20.18
N ALA A 240 -5.49 1.63 21.03
CA ALA A 240 -6.42 0.50 21.03
C ALA A 240 -7.87 0.97 21.28
N ARG A 241 -8.86 0.24 20.70
CA ARG A 241 -10.30 0.50 20.88
C ARG A 241 -10.85 -0.35 22.05
N GLY A 242 -12.02 0.03 22.57
CA GLY A 242 -12.76 -0.75 23.58
C GLY A 242 -12.12 -0.73 24.96
N GLU A 243 -12.18 -1.85 25.68
CA GLU A 243 -11.67 -1.98 27.06
C GLU A 243 -10.15 -1.76 27.17
N TYR A 244 -9.42 -1.87 26.05
CA TYR A 244 -7.97 -1.69 25.99
C TYR A 244 -7.53 -0.23 25.80
N ALA A 245 -8.46 0.71 25.60
CA ALA A 245 -8.20 2.15 25.49
C ALA A 245 -7.95 2.81 26.86
N THR A 246 -7.22 2.14 27.75
CA THR A 246 -6.98 2.57 29.13
C THR A 246 -6.17 3.88 29.17
N ALA A 247 -6.27 4.62 30.27
CA ALA A 247 -5.49 5.85 30.46
C ALA A 247 -3.97 5.60 30.38
N GLU A 248 -3.52 4.43 30.84
CA GLU A 248 -2.13 3.99 30.78
C GLU A 248 -1.66 3.77 29.34
N ASN A 249 -2.45 3.06 28.53
CA ASN A 249 -2.12 2.80 27.12
C ASN A 249 -2.15 4.08 26.28
N LYS A 250 -3.10 4.99 26.56
CA LYS A 250 -3.12 6.33 25.94
C LYS A 250 -1.88 7.14 26.30
N LEU A 251 -1.48 7.13 27.58
CA LEU A 251 -0.28 7.83 28.02
C LEU A 251 0.99 7.25 27.40
N ALA A 252 1.11 5.93 27.30
CA ALA A 252 2.23 5.26 26.64
C ALA A 252 2.30 5.58 25.14
N ALA A 253 1.16 5.62 24.45
CA ALA A 253 1.09 5.99 23.04
C ALA A 253 1.50 7.46 22.82
N VAL A 254 1.05 8.37 23.69
CA VAL A 254 1.48 9.78 23.65
C VAL A 254 2.97 9.91 23.94
N GLN A 255 3.51 9.14 24.90
CA GLN A 255 4.94 9.10 25.19
C GLN A 255 5.76 8.66 23.97
N SER A 256 5.29 7.65 23.23
CA SER A 256 5.92 7.18 21.99
C SER A 256 5.86 8.23 20.88
N TYR A 257 4.69 8.87 20.70
CA TYR A 257 4.50 9.96 19.75
C TYR A 257 5.47 11.12 19.99
N VAL A 258 5.59 11.55 21.25
CA VAL A 258 6.48 12.63 21.66
C VAL A 258 7.96 12.26 21.46
N ASN A 259 8.35 11.03 21.78
CA ASN A 259 9.71 10.57 21.53
C ASN A 259 10.06 10.55 20.04
N GLY A 260 9.07 10.31 19.16
CA GLY A 260 9.25 10.40 17.71
C GLY A 260 9.39 11.85 17.18
N LEU A 261 8.87 12.83 17.92
CA LEU A 261 9.00 14.26 17.57
C LEU A 261 10.29 14.87 18.09
N VAL A 262 10.71 14.50 19.31
CA VAL A 262 11.87 15.08 20.00
C VAL A 262 13.14 14.39 19.51
N THR A 263 13.84 15.02 18.57
CA THR A 263 15.07 14.49 17.96
C THR A 263 16.34 15.18 18.44
N VAL A 264 16.22 16.15 19.35
CA VAL A 264 17.36 16.90 19.89
C VAL A 264 18.20 16.03 20.82
N GLU A 265 19.49 15.88 20.52
CA GLU A 265 20.40 14.99 21.23
C GLU A 265 20.56 15.35 22.71
N GLY A 266 20.37 14.35 23.58
CA GLY A 266 20.50 14.47 25.02
C GLY A 266 19.30 15.09 25.75
N VAL A 267 18.25 15.51 25.03
CA VAL A 267 16.99 15.98 25.64
C VAL A 267 16.07 14.77 25.88
N THR A 268 15.58 14.65 27.11
CA THR A 268 14.58 13.65 27.48
C THR A 268 13.19 14.28 27.44
N ALA A 269 12.19 13.51 27.01
CA ALA A 269 10.81 13.94 26.98
C ALA A 269 9.96 12.99 27.81
N LYS A 270 9.11 13.53 28.69
CA LYS A 270 8.19 12.75 29.51
C LYS A 270 6.77 13.29 29.37
N ALA A 271 5.85 12.43 28.97
CA ALA A 271 4.43 12.77 28.87
C ALA A 271 3.71 12.49 30.20
N ALA A 272 2.77 13.35 30.55
CA ALA A 272 1.81 13.20 31.64
C ALA A 272 0.42 13.64 31.18
N ALA A 273 -0.63 13.08 31.76
CA ALA A 273 -2.00 13.51 31.48
C ALA A 273 -2.19 14.97 31.88
N GLY A 274 -2.80 15.77 31.01
CA GLY A 274 -3.11 17.17 31.24
C GLY A 274 -4.46 17.39 31.92
N ALA A 275 -4.92 18.64 31.93
CA ALA A 275 -6.14 19.04 32.63
C ALA A 275 -7.43 18.54 31.94
N THR A 276 -7.38 18.28 30.63
CA THR A 276 -8.51 17.76 29.86
C THR A 276 -8.16 16.42 29.21
N ALA A 277 -9.19 15.64 28.83
CA ALA A 277 -9.03 14.24 28.39
C ALA A 277 -8.13 14.03 27.16
N ASN A 278 -7.87 15.08 26.37
CA ASN A 278 -7.07 15.04 25.15
C ASN A 278 -5.83 15.96 25.22
N GLU A 279 -5.54 16.53 26.39
CA GLU A 279 -4.34 17.34 26.60
C GLU A 279 -3.30 16.56 27.39
N TYR A 280 -2.04 16.68 26.98
CA TYR A 280 -0.91 16.05 27.64
C TYR A 280 0.18 17.07 27.90
N VAL A 281 0.71 17.06 29.12
CA VAL A 281 1.84 17.89 29.53
C VAL A 281 3.12 17.13 29.25
N ILE A 282 3.99 17.73 28.44
CA ILE A 282 5.28 17.17 28.07
C ILE A 282 6.36 17.94 28.80
N THR A 283 7.07 17.26 29.69
CA THR A 283 8.26 17.78 30.37
C THR A 283 9.48 17.40 29.53
N LEU A 284 10.16 18.41 28.99
CA LEU A 284 11.44 18.27 28.30
C LEU A 284 12.56 18.64 29.26
N ALA A 285 13.59 17.81 29.37
CA ALA A 285 14.71 18.07 30.28
C ALA A 285 16.06 17.62 29.72
N LYS A 286 17.08 18.43 29.98
CA LYS A 286 18.50 18.13 29.75
C LYS A 286 19.32 18.80 30.84
N GLY A 287 20.11 18.04 31.60
CA GLY A 287 20.81 18.58 32.78
C GLY A 287 19.83 19.15 33.82
N GLU A 288 20.08 20.38 34.29
CA GLU A 288 19.19 21.13 35.18
C GLU A 288 18.12 21.95 34.44
N ALA A 289 18.21 22.05 33.10
CA ALA A 289 17.24 22.78 32.29
C ALA A 289 15.99 21.94 32.01
N ALA A 290 14.81 22.51 32.29
CA ALA A 290 13.54 21.86 32.02
C ALA A 290 12.48 22.86 31.51
N VAL A 291 11.64 22.40 30.59
CA VAL A 291 10.48 23.13 30.06
C VAL A 291 9.28 22.19 30.01
N GLU A 292 8.11 22.71 30.37
CA GLU A 292 6.85 22.02 30.16
C GLU A 292 6.08 22.66 29.01
N LYS A 293 5.51 21.82 28.15
CA LYS A 293 4.62 22.25 27.07
C LYS A 293 3.41 21.35 27.04
N THR A 294 2.24 21.96 26.93
CA THR A 294 0.98 21.20 26.74
C THR A 294 0.72 21.02 25.25
N ILE A 295 0.38 19.80 24.84
CA ILE A 295 -0.07 19.49 23.49
C ILE A 295 -1.46 18.88 23.52
N ALA A 296 -2.26 19.19 22.50
CA ALA A 296 -3.51 18.49 22.24
C ALA A 296 -3.23 17.26 21.37
N VAL A 297 -3.79 16.12 21.76
CA VAL A 297 -3.67 14.85 21.04
C VAL A 297 -5.06 14.38 20.67
N ASN A 298 -5.26 14.12 19.37
CA ASN A 298 -6.45 13.45 18.89
C ASN A 298 -6.21 11.95 18.87
N PHE A 299 -7.00 11.19 19.62
CA PHE A 299 -6.90 9.74 19.59
C PHE A 299 -7.69 9.19 18.41
N GLU A 300 -6.98 8.54 17.50
CA GLU A 300 -7.58 7.70 16.48
C GLU A 300 -7.55 6.25 16.96
N PHE A 301 -8.62 5.52 16.71
CA PHE A 301 -8.64 4.09 17.01
C PHE A 301 -8.05 3.34 15.83
N ALA A 302 -7.19 2.36 16.10
CA ALA A 302 -6.68 1.46 15.07
C ALA A 302 -7.84 0.90 14.21
N ALA A 303 -7.61 0.74 12.90
CA ALA A 303 -8.55 0.08 12.00
C ALA A 303 -8.77 -1.35 12.48
N ASP A 304 -10.03 -1.78 12.55
CA ASP A 304 -10.42 -3.06 13.10
C ASP A 304 -10.06 -4.19 12.13
N ASP A 305 -9.08 -5.02 12.47
CA ASP A 305 -8.69 -6.20 11.71
C ASP A 305 -8.70 -7.47 12.58
N ARG A 306 -9.28 -7.45 13.78
CA ARG A 306 -9.19 -8.56 14.75
C ARG A 306 -10.56 -9.05 15.23
N PHE A 307 -11.48 -9.34 14.32
CA PHE A 307 -12.79 -9.88 14.62
C PHE A 307 -13.14 -11.05 13.70
N VAL A 308 -14.19 -11.79 14.07
CA VAL A 308 -14.80 -12.80 13.19
C VAL A 308 -15.65 -12.07 12.16
N THR A 309 -15.28 -12.17 10.88
CA THR A 309 -15.99 -11.52 9.78
C THR A 309 -17.28 -12.25 9.43
N GLU A 310 -17.28 -13.58 9.54
CA GLU A 310 -18.36 -14.42 9.07
C GLU A 310 -18.36 -15.77 9.79
N VAL A 311 -19.57 -16.32 9.99
CA VAL A 311 -19.76 -17.73 10.36
C VAL A 311 -20.85 -18.31 9.47
N GLU A 312 -20.53 -19.40 8.77
CA GLU A 312 -21.46 -20.10 7.88
C GLU A 312 -21.39 -21.61 8.07
N SER A 313 -22.51 -22.31 7.87
CA SER A 313 -22.52 -23.78 7.85
C SER A 313 -22.11 -24.29 6.48
N LEU A 314 -21.08 -25.13 6.41
CA LEU A 314 -20.64 -25.73 5.15
C LEU A 314 -21.44 -27.00 4.81
N ASN A 315 -21.71 -27.83 5.82
CA ASN A 315 -22.47 -29.07 5.67
C ASN A 315 -22.98 -29.57 7.04
N ALA A 316 -23.49 -30.79 7.09
CA ALA A 316 -24.04 -31.41 8.30
C ALA A 316 -23.10 -31.42 9.50
N THR A 317 -21.78 -31.38 9.35
CA THR A 317 -20.84 -31.45 10.49
C THR A 317 -19.86 -30.28 10.53
N GLN A 318 -19.84 -29.41 9.53
CA GLN A 318 -18.83 -28.36 9.41
C GLN A 318 -19.43 -26.95 9.43
N VAL A 319 -18.77 -26.09 10.19
CA VAL A 319 -19.05 -24.65 10.27
C VAL A 319 -17.75 -23.91 9.98
N GLN A 320 -17.79 -22.98 9.04
CA GLN A 320 -16.69 -22.08 8.76
C GLN A 320 -16.74 -20.86 9.67
N VAL A 321 -15.58 -20.43 10.16
CA VAL A 321 -15.38 -19.19 10.89
C VAL A 321 -14.29 -18.40 10.18
N SER A 322 -14.66 -17.24 9.65
CA SER A 322 -13.74 -16.36 8.93
C SER A 322 -13.27 -15.24 9.84
N PHE A 323 -11.98 -14.91 9.80
CA PHE A 323 -11.33 -13.88 10.60
C PHE A 323 -10.81 -12.75 9.70
N SER A 324 -10.88 -11.51 10.19
CA SER A 324 -10.36 -10.35 9.47
C SER A 324 -8.82 -10.34 9.35
N ALA A 325 -8.12 -11.01 10.27
CA ALA A 325 -6.66 -11.20 10.28
C ALA A 325 -6.26 -12.66 10.53
N ALA A 326 -5.03 -13.00 10.15
CA ALA A 326 -4.45 -14.32 10.38
C ALA A 326 -4.39 -14.64 11.88
N VAL A 327 -4.93 -15.80 12.26
CA VAL A 327 -5.01 -16.26 13.65
C VAL A 327 -3.96 -17.31 13.99
N ASP A 328 -3.46 -17.22 15.21
CA ASP A 328 -2.42 -18.09 15.74
C ASP A 328 -2.98 -19.47 16.10
N LYS A 329 -2.32 -20.52 15.59
CA LYS A 329 -2.69 -21.92 15.85
C LYS A 329 -2.56 -22.30 17.32
N GLU A 330 -1.63 -21.71 18.09
CA GLU A 330 -1.50 -22.02 19.52
C GLU A 330 -2.71 -21.54 20.32
N SER A 331 -3.34 -20.44 19.93
CA SER A 331 -4.55 -19.93 20.58
C SER A 331 -5.81 -20.77 20.26
N LEU A 332 -5.84 -21.43 19.10
CA LEU A 332 -6.97 -22.22 18.62
C LEU A 332 -6.94 -23.69 19.05
N PHE A 333 -5.77 -24.34 18.97
CA PHE A 333 -5.66 -25.79 19.08
C PHE A 333 -4.90 -26.24 20.33
N GLU A 334 -5.29 -27.39 20.90
CA GLU A 334 -4.67 -27.93 22.14
C GLU A 334 -3.15 -28.16 22.00
N ASN A 335 -2.69 -28.54 20.80
CA ASN A 335 -1.28 -28.83 20.50
C ASN A 335 -0.64 -27.86 19.48
N GLY A 336 -1.27 -26.72 19.20
CA GLY A 336 -0.78 -25.76 18.20
C GLY A 336 -0.77 -26.29 16.75
N LYS A 337 -1.55 -27.35 16.48
CA LYS A 337 -1.70 -27.98 15.16
C LYS A 337 -3.18 -28.25 14.92
N ASP A 338 -3.57 -28.26 13.64
CA ASP A 338 -4.93 -28.59 13.21
C ASP A 338 -5.40 -29.92 13.84
N GLY A 339 -6.66 -29.97 14.26
CA GLY A 339 -7.20 -31.05 15.08
C GLY A 339 -8.02 -30.52 16.26
N ALA A 340 -7.79 -31.06 17.46
CA ALA A 340 -8.61 -30.74 18.64
C ALA A 340 -8.56 -29.24 19.00
N LEU A 341 -9.73 -28.61 19.03
CA LEU A 341 -9.89 -27.20 19.40
C LEU A 341 -9.86 -27.01 20.91
N LYS A 342 -9.25 -25.89 21.34
CA LYS A 342 -9.38 -25.37 22.71
C LYS A 342 -10.80 -24.89 22.95
N ALA A 343 -11.13 -24.65 24.23
CA ALA A 343 -12.37 -23.99 24.63
C ALA A 343 -12.55 -22.56 24.06
N ALA A 344 -11.55 -22.05 23.33
CA ALA A 344 -11.60 -20.78 22.63
C ALA A 344 -12.64 -20.74 21.51
N VAL A 345 -12.97 -21.90 20.93
CA VAL A 345 -14.07 -22.03 19.95
C VAL A 345 -15.05 -23.07 20.47
N SER A 346 -16.33 -22.71 20.55
CA SER A 346 -17.37 -23.64 21.01
C SER A 346 -18.66 -23.50 20.23
N LEU A 347 -19.36 -24.63 20.08
CA LEU A 347 -20.68 -24.74 19.46
C LEU A 347 -21.63 -25.36 20.49
N ARG A 348 -22.40 -24.52 21.18
CA ARG A 348 -23.34 -24.94 22.21
C ARG A 348 -24.74 -25.06 21.63
N SER A 349 -25.30 -26.27 21.64
CA SER A 349 -26.66 -26.48 21.17
C SER A 349 -27.69 -25.76 22.05
N LEU A 350 -28.64 -25.08 21.41
CA LEU A 350 -29.81 -24.50 22.08
C LEU A 350 -31.02 -25.44 22.09
N ASP A 351 -31.03 -26.44 21.19
CA ASP A 351 -32.18 -27.31 20.95
C ASP A 351 -31.90 -28.79 21.28
N GLY A 352 -30.85 -29.06 22.07
CA GLY A 352 -30.52 -30.38 22.62
C GLY A 352 -29.76 -31.33 21.68
N VAL A 353 -29.32 -30.86 20.51
CA VAL A 353 -28.52 -31.63 19.53
C VAL A 353 -27.03 -31.37 19.77
N ASN A 354 -26.36 -32.21 20.56
CA ASN A 354 -24.97 -31.99 20.98
C ASN A 354 -23.98 -32.16 19.80
N ALA A 355 -23.17 -31.13 19.52
CA ALA A 355 -22.14 -31.14 18.46
C ALA A 355 -21.00 -32.16 18.72
N GLY A 356 -20.87 -32.68 19.95
CA GLY A 356 -19.80 -33.57 20.34
C GLY A 356 -18.45 -32.84 20.45
N GLN A 357 -17.36 -33.59 20.34
CA GLN A 357 -16.02 -33.01 20.33
C GLN A 357 -15.82 -32.20 19.05
N LEU A 358 -15.22 -31.02 19.17
CA LEU A 358 -14.90 -30.17 18.02
C LEU A 358 -13.43 -30.33 17.64
N THR A 359 -13.20 -30.51 16.35
CA THR A 359 -11.90 -30.33 15.71
C THR A 359 -11.96 -29.14 14.77
N GLY A 360 -10.82 -28.68 14.29
CA GLY A 360 -10.78 -27.69 13.23
C GLY A 360 -9.53 -27.77 12.39
N GLU A 361 -9.63 -27.21 11.20
CA GLU A 361 -8.53 -27.03 10.27
C GLU A 361 -8.47 -25.55 9.88
N LEU A 362 -7.29 -24.95 10.08
CA LEU A 362 -7.06 -23.55 9.73
C LEU A 362 -6.46 -23.48 8.33
N SER A 363 -7.03 -22.63 7.48
CA SER A 363 -6.57 -22.38 6.12
C SER A 363 -5.11 -21.95 6.06
N ALA A 364 -4.48 -22.08 4.88
CA ALA A 364 -3.08 -21.75 4.68
C ALA A 364 -2.75 -20.26 4.85
N ASP A 365 -3.73 -19.37 4.69
CA ASP A 365 -3.62 -17.93 4.96
C ASP A 365 -3.97 -17.58 6.42
N GLU A 366 -4.30 -18.58 7.22
CA GLU A 366 -4.62 -18.52 8.64
C GLU A 366 -5.85 -17.66 8.97
N LYS A 367 -6.71 -17.38 8.00
CA LYS A 367 -7.90 -16.52 8.17
C LYS A 367 -9.22 -17.25 8.20
N THR A 368 -9.25 -18.54 7.88
CA THR A 368 -10.49 -19.32 7.82
C THR A 368 -10.31 -20.59 8.61
N LEU A 369 -11.11 -20.76 9.66
CA LEU A 369 -11.17 -21.98 10.44
C LEU A 369 -12.41 -22.78 10.04
N VAL A 370 -12.20 -23.99 9.55
CA VAL A 370 -13.28 -24.96 9.37
C VAL A 370 -13.40 -25.77 10.65
N VAL A 371 -14.44 -25.49 11.44
CA VAL A 371 -14.78 -26.25 12.65
C VAL A 371 -15.58 -27.47 12.25
N THR A 372 -15.08 -28.66 12.60
CA THR A 372 -15.74 -29.95 12.37
C THR A 372 -16.27 -30.49 13.69
N ALA A 373 -17.57 -30.75 13.74
CA ALA A 373 -18.26 -31.38 14.86
C ALA A 373 -18.23 -32.91 14.75
N ALA A 374 -18.11 -33.61 15.87
CA ALA A 374 -18.14 -35.07 15.91
C ALA A 374 -19.54 -35.65 15.59
N ASN A 375 -20.59 -34.87 15.83
CA ASN A 375 -21.97 -35.25 15.53
C ASN A 375 -22.59 -34.30 14.50
N PRO A 376 -23.55 -34.77 13.69
CA PRO A 376 -24.34 -33.92 12.80
C PRO A 376 -25.02 -32.78 13.55
N LEU A 377 -24.87 -31.59 12.98
CA LEU A 377 -25.43 -30.33 13.42
C LEU A 377 -26.81 -30.14 12.80
N SER A 378 -27.77 -29.74 13.61
CA SER A 378 -29.09 -29.31 13.14
C SER A 378 -29.74 -28.34 14.14
N LYS A 379 -30.68 -27.53 13.66
CA LYS A 379 -31.37 -26.49 14.45
C LYS A 379 -30.39 -25.40 14.90
N ARG A 380 -30.50 -24.88 16.12
CA ARG A 380 -29.76 -23.70 16.57
C ARG A 380 -28.58 -24.02 17.48
N TYR A 381 -27.48 -23.33 17.23
CA TYR A 381 -26.26 -23.36 18.05
C TYR A 381 -25.82 -21.94 18.39
N ASP A 382 -25.39 -21.73 19.63
CA ASP A 382 -24.55 -20.58 19.95
C ASP A 382 -23.12 -20.93 19.60
N ILE A 383 -22.58 -20.27 18.59
CA ILE A 383 -21.14 -20.27 18.35
C ILE A 383 -20.51 -19.17 19.20
N LYS A 384 -19.40 -19.52 19.85
CA LYS A 384 -18.58 -18.60 20.62
C LYS A 384 -17.12 -18.73 20.21
N VAL A 385 -16.50 -17.60 19.90
CA VAL A 385 -15.05 -17.47 19.66
C VAL A 385 -14.51 -16.47 20.67
N ASP A 386 -13.63 -16.92 21.56
CA ASP A 386 -13.16 -16.15 22.72
C ASP A 386 -11.77 -16.62 23.13
N GLY A 387 -10.82 -15.70 23.34
CA GLY A 387 -9.44 -16.06 23.69
C GLY A 387 -8.57 -16.53 22.51
N VAL A 388 -9.02 -16.35 21.27
CA VAL A 388 -8.22 -16.51 20.05
C VAL A 388 -7.27 -15.32 19.89
N LYS A 389 -6.07 -15.54 19.34
CA LYS A 389 -5.09 -14.49 19.04
C LYS A 389 -4.75 -14.47 17.55
N THR A 390 -4.32 -13.32 17.06
CA THR A 390 -3.66 -13.20 15.76
C THR A 390 -2.26 -13.79 15.80
N VAL A 391 -1.67 -14.05 14.64
CA VAL A 391 -0.25 -14.42 14.51
C VAL A 391 0.73 -13.38 15.07
N THR A 392 0.30 -12.12 15.16
CA THR A 392 1.05 -11.04 15.81
C THR A 392 0.90 -11.02 17.33
N GLY A 393 0.12 -11.96 17.90
CA GLY A 393 -0.11 -12.12 19.33
C GLY A 393 -1.24 -11.26 19.91
N ALA A 394 -1.93 -10.47 19.08
CA ALA A 394 -3.04 -9.64 19.53
C ALA A 394 -4.32 -10.47 19.75
N ALA A 395 -5.14 -10.15 20.75
CA ALA A 395 -6.41 -10.86 20.95
C ALA A 395 -7.40 -10.55 19.81
N VAL A 396 -8.11 -11.57 19.35
CA VAL A 396 -9.30 -11.45 18.50
C VAL A 396 -10.49 -11.12 19.41
N ASP A 397 -11.32 -10.18 18.96
CA ASP A 397 -12.51 -9.75 19.66
C ASP A 397 -13.46 -10.92 19.88
N LYS A 398 -14.03 -10.98 21.09
CA LYS A 398 -15.00 -12.00 21.46
C LYS A 398 -16.19 -11.93 20.50
N TYR A 399 -16.48 -13.05 19.87
CA TYR A 399 -17.61 -13.21 18.96
C TYR A 399 -18.59 -14.24 19.53
N GLU A 400 -19.87 -13.86 19.57
CA GLU A 400 -20.97 -14.75 19.94
C GLU A 400 -22.13 -14.52 18.98
N ALA A 401 -22.64 -15.60 18.39
CA ALA A 401 -23.80 -15.56 17.51
C ALA A 401 -24.61 -16.85 17.62
N THR A 402 -25.92 -16.75 17.41
CA THR A 402 -26.76 -17.93 17.24
C THR A 402 -26.87 -18.22 15.74
N ILE A 403 -26.37 -19.39 15.32
CA ILE A 403 -26.50 -19.88 13.95
C ILE A 403 -27.59 -20.95 13.88
N THR A 404 -28.30 -21.02 12.74
CA THR A 404 -29.29 -22.06 12.47
C THR A 404 -28.79 -22.93 11.33
N ILE A 405 -28.65 -24.22 11.58
CA ILE A 405 -28.15 -25.22 10.63
C ILE A 405 -29.31 -26.12 10.24
N ALA A 406 -29.56 -26.25 8.93
CA ALA A 406 -30.59 -27.16 8.44
C ALA A 406 -30.20 -28.61 8.74
N GLU A 407 -31.19 -29.45 9.02
CA GLU A 407 -30.96 -30.90 9.09
C GLU A 407 -30.62 -31.42 7.70
N ASP A 408 -29.48 -32.08 7.56
CA ASP A 408 -29.08 -32.69 6.30
C ASP A 408 -29.86 -33.98 6.04
N LYS A 409 -30.61 -33.97 4.94
CA LYS A 409 -31.46 -35.08 4.49
C LYS A 409 -31.03 -35.59 3.11
N THR A 410 -29.92 -35.08 2.60
CA THR A 410 -29.42 -35.42 1.28
C THR A 410 -28.70 -36.76 1.39
N ALA A 411 -29.07 -37.71 0.55
CA ALA A 411 -28.39 -38.99 0.52
C ALA A 411 -27.16 -38.88 -0.40
N PRO A 412 -26.01 -39.47 -0.02
CA PRO A 412 -24.85 -39.49 -0.90
C PRO A 412 -25.15 -40.30 -2.17
N ALA A 413 -24.58 -39.90 -3.30
CA ALA A 413 -24.65 -40.62 -4.56
C ALA A 413 -23.28 -40.69 -5.24
N ILE A 414 -23.05 -41.69 -6.09
CA ILE A 414 -21.84 -41.79 -6.92
C ILE A 414 -21.97 -40.79 -8.07
N VAL A 415 -21.01 -39.88 -8.21
CA VAL A 415 -21.01 -38.87 -9.28
C VAL A 415 -20.11 -39.23 -10.46
N GLY A 416 -19.13 -40.11 -10.24
CA GLY A 416 -18.26 -40.54 -11.33
C GLY A 416 -17.08 -41.40 -10.91
N VAL A 417 -16.35 -41.84 -11.92
CA VAL A 417 -15.09 -42.57 -11.79
C VAL A 417 -13.99 -41.79 -12.50
N GLU A 418 -12.88 -41.59 -11.83
CA GLU A 418 -11.66 -41.07 -12.40
C GLU A 418 -10.64 -42.21 -12.53
N LYS A 419 -10.17 -42.44 -13.77
CA LYS A 419 -9.10 -43.41 -14.01
C LYS A 419 -7.77 -42.74 -13.70
N VAL A 420 -7.05 -43.27 -12.70
CA VAL A 420 -5.73 -42.78 -12.28
C VAL A 420 -4.62 -43.51 -13.03
N SER A 421 -4.79 -44.81 -13.24
CA SER A 421 -3.84 -45.66 -13.99
C SER A 421 -4.56 -46.85 -14.61
N ALA A 422 -3.85 -47.79 -15.25
CA ALA A 422 -4.44 -49.03 -15.74
C ALA A 422 -5.03 -49.90 -14.61
N SER A 423 -4.54 -49.76 -13.38
CA SER A 423 -4.98 -50.59 -12.25
C SER A 423 -5.51 -49.77 -11.07
N VAL A 424 -5.67 -48.45 -11.18
CA VAL A 424 -6.17 -47.60 -10.08
C VAL A 424 -7.26 -46.68 -10.60
N VAL A 425 -8.39 -46.65 -9.90
CA VAL A 425 -9.49 -45.73 -10.13
C VAL A 425 -9.95 -45.07 -8.84
N LYS A 426 -10.48 -43.87 -8.93
CA LYS A 426 -11.16 -43.18 -7.83
C LYS A 426 -12.64 -43.09 -8.14
N VAL A 427 -13.49 -43.48 -7.19
CA VAL A 427 -14.94 -43.27 -7.25
C VAL A 427 -15.27 -42.06 -6.40
N LYS A 428 -15.99 -41.10 -7.01
CA LYS A 428 -16.36 -39.84 -6.38
C LYS A 428 -17.82 -39.87 -5.92
N PHE A 429 -18.08 -39.22 -4.80
CA PHE A 429 -19.41 -39.08 -4.20
C PHE A 429 -19.87 -37.62 -4.19
N THR A 430 -21.18 -37.39 -4.10
CA THR A 430 -21.78 -36.04 -3.99
C THR A 430 -21.38 -35.30 -2.72
N GLU A 431 -20.92 -36.02 -1.70
CA GLU A 431 -20.65 -35.49 -0.36
C GLU A 431 -19.68 -36.39 0.43
N PRO A 432 -19.04 -35.86 1.49
CA PRO A 432 -18.21 -36.62 2.42
C PRO A 432 -18.92 -37.82 3.07
N LEU A 433 -18.30 -39.00 3.01
CA LEU A 433 -18.86 -40.21 3.63
C LEU A 433 -18.34 -40.41 5.05
N LYS A 434 -19.20 -40.84 5.97
CA LYS A 434 -18.81 -41.34 7.30
C LYS A 434 -18.33 -42.77 7.23
N SER A 435 -18.93 -43.56 6.34
CA SER A 435 -18.58 -44.94 6.10
C SER A 435 -18.90 -45.32 4.65
N LEU A 436 -17.99 -46.06 4.02
CA LEU A 436 -18.19 -46.63 2.70
C LEU A 436 -19.07 -47.91 2.73
N GLY A 437 -19.47 -48.37 3.93
CA GLY A 437 -20.22 -49.61 4.09
C GLY A 437 -19.44 -50.83 3.62
N THR A 438 -20.14 -51.80 3.02
CA THR A 438 -19.52 -52.99 2.43
C THR A 438 -19.39 -52.82 0.92
N VAL A 439 -18.20 -53.11 0.38
CA VAL A 439 -17.98 -53.14 -1.06
C VAL A 439 -17.70 -54.57 -1.53
N SER A 440 -18.34 -54.95 -2.63
CA SER A 440 -18.12 -56.23 -3.30
C SER A 440 -17.86 -56.02 -4.78
N PHE A 441 -17.11 -56.93 -5.39
CA PHE A 441 -16.66 -56.82 -6.77
C PHE A 441 -17.06 -58.05 -7.57
N LYS A 442 -17.49 -57.83 -8.80
CA LYS A 442 -17.72 -58.90 -9.78
C LYS A 442 -17.24 -58.47 -11.16
N LEU A 443 -16.90 -59.44 -12.00
CA LEU A 443 -16.73 -59.21 -13.43
C LEU A 443 -18.08 -59.01 -14.12
N ALA A 444 -18.08 -58.50 -15.34
CA ALA A 444 -19.29 -58.32 -16.15
C ALA A 444 -20.07 -59.64 -16.39
N ASP A 445 -19.39 -60.78 -16.38
CA ASP A 445 -20.01 -62.11 -16.50
C ASP A 445 -20.64 -62.64 -15.19
N GLY A 446 -20.51 -61.89 -14.09
CA GLY A 446 -21.03 -62.25 -12.77
C GLY A 446 -20.05 -62.98 -11.84
N THR A 447 -18.83 -63.29 -12.30
CA THR A 447 -17.79 -63.93 -11.48
C THR A 447 -17.37 -63.02 -10.31
N GLN A 448 -17.38 -63.51 -9.07
CA GLN A 448 -16.95 -62.73 -7.91
C GLN A 448 -15.43 -62.55 -7.86
N ILE A 449 -14.99 -61.34 -7.49
CA ILE A 449 -13.58 -61.00 -7.28
C ILE A 449 -13.37 -60.71 -5.79
N ALA A 450 -12.23 -61.15 -5.23
CA ALA A 450 -11.89 -60.86 -3.84
C ALA A 450 -11.78 -59.34 -3.59
N ALA A 451 -12.25 -58.86 -2.43
CA ALA A 451 -12.16 -57.45 -2.03
C ALA A 451 -10.81 -57.08 -1.39
N ASN A 452 -9.78 -57.91 -1.56
CA ASN A 452 -8.43 -57.71 -1.05
C ASN A 452 -7.40 -58.57 -1.81
N GLY A 453 -6.12 -58.39 -1.48
CA GLY A 453 -5.02 -59.17 -2.06
C GLY A 453 -4.90 -58.97 -3.57
N ASN A 454 -5.00 -60.06 -4.32
CA ASN A 454 -4.88 -60.08 -5.78
C ASN A 454 -6.18 -59.66 -6.51
N GLY A 455 -7.30 -59.50 -5.79
CA GLY A 455 -8.58 -59.02 -6.31
C GLY A 455 -8.62 -57.49 -6.45
N VAL A 456 -9.62 -56.81 -5.88
CA VAL A 456 -9.66 -55.33 -5.84
C VAL A 456 -9.50 -54.86 -4.41
N THR A 457 -8.50 -54.02 -4.14
CA THR A 457 -8.29 -53.41 -2.81
C THR A 457 -8.94 -52.03 -2.77
N THR A 458 -9.63 -51.72 -1.67
CA THR A 458 -10.30 -50.42 -1.46
C THR A 458 -9.57 -49.64 -0.37
N SER A 459 -9.36 -48.34 -0.59
CA SER A 459 -8.84 -47.40 0.40
C SER A 459 -9.78 -46.21 0.51
N PHE A 460 -10.17 -45.86 1.74
CA PHE A 460 -11.11 -44.79 2.04
C PHE A 460 -10.88 -44.30 3.48
N ASN A 461 -10.85 -42.98 3.69
CA ASN A 461 -10.86 -42.39 5.03
C ASN A 461 -12.23 -41.76 5.30
N ALA A 462 -12.73 -41.90 6.54
CA ALA A 462 -13.98 -41.25 6.94
C ALA A 462 -13.83 -39.72 6.84
N GLY A 463 -14.78 -39.05 6.19
CA GLY A 463 -14.71 -37.64 5.83
C GLY A 463 -14.30 -37.39 4.37
N ASP A 464 -13.81 -38.39 3.65
CA ASP A 464 -13.47 -38.22 2.23
C ASP A 464 -14.76 -38.27 1.35
N SER A 465 -14.76 -37.50 0.26
CA SER A 465 -15.76 -37.58 -0.82
C SER A 465 -15.31 -38.47 -1.99
N GLU A 466 -14.21 -39.20 -1.83
CA GLU A 466 -13.65 -40.11 -2.83
C GLU A 466 -13.17 -41.42 -2.17
N ALA A 467 -13.33 -42.54 -2.87
CA ALA A 467 -12.74 -43.83 -2.48
C ALA A 467 -11.83 -44.35 -3.60
N THR A 468 -10.65 -44.86 -3.24
CA THR A 468 -9.68 -45.39 -4.20
C THR A 468 -9.80 -46.91 -4.31
N PHE A 469 -9.86 -47.42 -5.54
CA PHE A 469 -9.93 -48.83 -5.86
C PHE A 469 -8.71 -49.23 -6.70
N THR A 470 -7.93 -50.18 -6.19
CA THR A 470 -6.75 -50.72 -6.88
C THR A 470 -7.05 -52.15 -7.34
N ILE A 471 -7.06 -52.32 -8.65
CA ILE A 471 -7.40 -53.55 -9.38
C ILE A 471 -6.16 -54.45 -9.47
N GLY A 472 -6.16 -55.53 -8.71
CA GLY A 472 -5.08 -56.51 -8.63
C GLY A 472 -5.05 -57.49 -9.81
N SER A 473 -4.16 -58.48 -9.72
CA SER A 473 -3.82 -59.41 -10.80
C SER A 473 -4.91 -60.42 -11.19
N ASP A 474 -5.94 -60.62 -10.36
CA ASP A 474 -7.02 -61.58 -10.64
C ASP A 474 -7.99 -61.07 -11.73
N VAL A 475 -7.96 -59.77 -12.03
CA VAL A 475 -8.70 -59.15 -13.13
C VAL A 475 -7.76 -58.98 -14.32
N LYS A 476 -8.16 -59.46 -15.51
CA LYS A 476 -7.33 -59.30 -16.71
C LYS A 476 -7.46 -57.90 -17.30
N ALA A 477 -6.49 -57.53 -18.13
CA ALA A 477 -6.55 -56.32 -18.92
C ALA A 477 -7.85 -56.26 -19.75
N ASN A 478 -8.46 -55.08 -19.79
CA ASN A 478 -9.71 -54.77 -20.47
C ASN A 478 -10.97 -55.50 -19.94
N GLU A 479 -10.87 -56.21 -18.82
CA GLU A 479 -12.05 -56.75 -18.14
C GLU A 479 -12.73 -55.64 -17.32
N GLU A 480 -14.06 -55.56 -17.43
CA GLU A 480 -14.92 -54.68 -16.64
C GLU A 480 -15.15 -55.28 -15.25
N VAL A 481 -14.92 -54.46 -14.23
CA VAL A 481 -15.22 -54.72 -12.83
C VAL A 481 -16.42 -53.88 -12.42
N VAL A 482 -17.44 -54.54 -11.88
CA VAL A 482 -18.61 -53.90 -11.27
C VAL A 482 -18.40 -53.91 -9.76
N ALA A 483 -18.20 -52.73 -9.17
CA ALA A 483 -18.20 -52.53 -7.74
C ALA A 483 -19.63 -52.26 -7.24
N THR A 484 -20.07 -53.02 -6.23
CA THR A 484 -21.36 -52.83 -5.56
C THR A 484 -21.09 -52.34 -4.13
N ILE A 485 -21.49 -51.11 -3.86
CA ILE A 485 -21.36 -50.44 -2.56
C ILE A 485 -22.71 -50.54 -1.85
N ILE A 486 -22.71 -51.13 -0.66
CA ILE A 486 -23.92 -51.34 0.14
C ILE A 486 -23.73 -50.71 1.51
N GLY A 487 -24.68 -49.88 1.91
CA GLY A 487 -24.70 -49.32 3.26
C GLY A 487 -23.70 -48.20 3.50
N ALA A 488 -23.19 -47.56 2.45
CA ALA A 488 -22.45 -46.31 2.60
C ALA A 488 -23.37 -45.23 3.19
N LYS A 489 -22.81 -44.41 4.07
CA LYS A 489 -23.52 -43.33 4.77
C LYS A 489 -22.69 -42.06 4.74
N ASP A 490 -23.37 -40.94 4.59
CA ASP A 490 -22.79 -39.61 4.79
C ASP A 490 -22.53 -39.34 6.28
N GLN A 491 -22.12 -38.11 6.58
CA GLN A 491 -21.93 -37.66 7.96
C GLN A 491 -23.23 -37.61 8.76
N ALA A 492 -24.38 -37.31 8.13
CA ALA A 492 -25.70 -37.23 8.73
C ALA A 492 -26.43 -38.58 8.90
N ASP A 493 -25.76 -39.70 8.60
CA ASP A 493 -26.31 -41.06 8.56
C ASP A 493 -27.39 -41.30 7.48
N ASN A 494 -27.52 -40.40 6.49
CA ASN A 494 -28.29 -40.67 5.28
C ASN A 494 -27.61 -41.78 4.48
N LEU A 495 -28.42 -42.76 4.09
CA LEU A 495 -27.97 -43.94 3.35
C LEU A 495 -27.78 -43.59 1.88
N ILE A 496 -26.69 -44.05 1.27
CA ILE A 496 -26.40 -43.86 -0.16
C ILE A 496 -27.63 -44.12 -1.05
N SER A 497 -27.86 -43.31 -2.08
CA SER A 497 -29.00 -43.46 -2.97
C SER A 497 -28.54 -43.50 -4.44
N PRO A 498 -28.83 -44.59 -5.18
CA PRO A 498 -29.50 -45.81 -4.73
C PRO A 498 -28.63 -46.66 -3.78
N ASN A 499 -29.24 -47.49 -2.93
CA ASN A 499 -28.57 -48.53 -2.13
C ASN A 499 -29.20 -49.91 -2.41
N PRO A 500 -28.47 -50.89 -2.95
CA PRO A 500 -27.05 -50.84 -3.31
C PRO A 500 -26.77 -49.86 -4.46
N SER A 501 -25.62 -49.19 -4.39
CA SER A 501 -25.11 -48.37 -5.49
C SER A 501 -24.07 -49.18 -6.26
N THR A 502 -24.09 -49.09 -7.59
CA THR A 502 -23.15 -49.82 -8.44
C THR A 502 -22.40 -48.88 -9.34
N VAL A 503 -21.11 -49.15 -9.50
CA VAL A 503 -20.25 -48.42 -10.43
C VAL A 503 -19.35 -49.41 -11.16
N SER A 504 -19.18 -49.19 -12.47
CA SER A 504 -18.32 -50.02 -13.31
C SER A 504 -17.03 -49.29 -13.65
N PHE A 505 -15.93 -50.03 -13.71
CA PHE A 505 -14.66 -49.56 -14.23
C PHE A 505 -13.86 -50.72 -14.83
N THR A 506 -13.08 -50.44 -15.86
CA THR A 506 -12.28 -51.44 -16.57
C THR A 506 -10.82 -51.40 -16.12
N LYS A 507 -10.20 -52.57 -15.94
CA LYS A 507 -8.75 -52.63 -15.84
C LYS A 507 -8.14 -52.24 -17.18
N GLY A 508 -7.25 -51.25 -17.20
CA GLY A 508 -6.48 -50.91 -18.38
C GLY A 508 -5.55 -52.06 -18.79
N ALA A 509 -5.27 -52.16 -20.07
CA ALA A 509 -4.14 -52.95 -20.54
C ALA A 509 -2.83 -52.21 -20.27
N ALA A 510 -1.81 -53.00 -19.91
CA ALA A 510 -0.43 -52.70 -20.25
C ALA A 510 -0.36 -52.38 -21.76
N ASP A 511 0.23 -51.26 -22.15
CA ASP A 511 0.38 -50.88 -23.56
C ASP A 511 1.59 -51.57 -24.24
N GLY A 512 2.36 -52.32 -23.45
CA GLY A 512 3.52 -53.09 -23.87
C GLY A 512 4.82 -52.28 -23.96
N VAL A 513 4.81 -51.00 -23.60
CA VAL A 513 5.93 -50.08 -23.77
C VAL A 513 6.42 -49.61 -22.39
N ALA A 514 7.44 -50.29 -21.85
CA ALA A 514 8.03 -49.86 -20.58
C ALA A 514 8.60 -48.42 -20.66
N PRO A 515 8.46 -47.61 -19.59
CA PRO A 515 8.95 -46.25 -19.60
C PRO A 515 10.48 -46.25 -19.65
N THR A 516 11.03 -45.26 -20.33
CA THR A 516 12.48 -45.06 -20.44
C THR A 516 12.86 -43.62 -20.08
N VAL A 517 14.06 -43.41 -19.55
CA VAL A 517 14.63 -42.07 -19.42
C VAL A 517 15.07 -41.60 -20.80
N THR A 518 14.37 -40.62 -21.37
CA THR A 518 14.66 -40.11 -22.72
C THR A 518 15.69 -38.99 -22.69
N SER A 519 15.71 -38.15 -21.65
CA SER A 519 16.73 -37.12 -21.49
C SER A 519 16.99 -36.75 -20.03
N ILE A 520 18.20 -36.28 -19.78
CA ILE A 520 18.62 -35.68 -18.50
C ILE A 520 19.29 -34.36 -18.87
N THR A 521 18.71 -33.26 -18.40
CA THR A 521 19.15 -31.91 -18.74
C THR A 521 19.30 -31.04 -17.50
N GLN A 522 20.11 -30.00 -17.61
CA GLN A 522 20.23 -28.98 -16.59
C GLN A 522 19.03 -28.04 -16.70
N ALA A 523 18.17 -28.00 -15.69
CA ALA A 523 17.02 -27.11 -15.63
C ALA A 523 17.32 -25.80 -14.89
N GLY A 524 18.35 -25.81 -14.03
CA GLY A 524 18.82 -24.64 -13.30
C GLY A 524 20.22 -24.86 -12.74
N ALA A 525 20.71 -23.89 -11.96
CA ALA A 525 22.05 -23.97 -11.36
C ALA A 525 22.21 -25.16 -10.40
N LYS A 526 21.13 -25.60 -9.74
CA LYS A 526 21.10 -26.74 -8.79
C LYS A 526 20.04 -27.78 -9.16
N THR A 527 19.45 -27.69 -10.35
CA THR A 527 18.25 -28.47 -10.70
C THR A 527 18.49 -29.27 -11.97
N ILE A 528 18.20 -30.56 -11.89
CA ILE A 528 18.28 -31.52 -12.99
C ILE A 528 16.85 -31.86 -13.40
N ALA A 529 16.53 -31.77 -14.69
CA ALA A 529 15.29 -32.30 -15.25
C ALA A 529 15.55 -33.68 -15.87
N ILE A 530 14.74 -34.66 -15.47
CA ILE A 530 14.75 -36.03 -15.97
C ILE A 530 13.45 -36.24 -16.73
N GLN A 531 13.55 -36.44 -18.04
CA GLN A 531 12.43 -36.69 -18.92
C GLN A 531 12.25 -38.19 -19.11
N PHE A 532 11.02 -38.66 -18.93
CA PHE A 532 10.61 -40.03 -19.25
C PHE A 532 9.87 -40.06 -20.58
N SER A 533 9.83 -41.24 -21.21
CA SER A 533 9.04 -41.46 -22.44
C SER A 533 7.55 -41.37 -22.16
N GLU A 534 7.14 -41.64 -20.91
CA GLU A 534 5.75 -41.72 -20.47
C GLU A 534 5.61 -41.27 -19.01
N GLU A 535 4.38 -41.00 -18.58
CA GLU A 535 4.07 -40.55 -17.23
C GLU A 535 4.14 -41.71 -16.22
N LEU A 536 4.60 -41.44 -15.00
CA LEU A 536 4.82 -42.47 -13.98
C LEU A 536 3.72 -42.48 -12.90
N ILE A 537 3.39 -43.67 -12.39
CA ILE A 537 2.44 -43.85 -11.26
C ILE A 537 2.96 -43.20 -9.97
N ALA A 538 4.27 -43.21 -9.78
CA ALA A 538 4.94 -42.66 -8.61
C ALA A 538 6.27 -42.02 -9.00
N ALA A 539 6.77 -41.13 -8.14
CA ALA A 539 8.07 -40.50 -8.34
C ALA A 539 9.20 -41.56 -8.39
N PRO A 540 10.14 -41.45 -9.34
CA PRO A 540 11.24 -42.39 -9.49
C PRO A 540 12.24 -42.27 -8.32
N ALA A 541 12.98 -43.35 -8.03
CA ALA A 541 14.12 -43.27 -7.14
C ALA A 541 15.34 -42.71 -7.90
N VAL A 542 15.87 -41.56 -7.46
CA VAL A 542 17.01 -40.91 -8.12
C VAL A 542 18.21 -40.81 -7.19
N LYS A 543 19.39 -41.08 -7.74
CA LYS A 543 20.68 -40.81 -7.09
C LYS A 543 21.55 -39.90 -7.97
N VAL A 544 22.18 -38.92 -7.34
CA VAL A 544 23.17 -38.03 -7.94
C VAL A 544 24.51 -38.27 -7.24
N ASP A 545 25.53 -38.71 -7.98
CA ASP A 545 26.82 -39.15 -7.44
C ASP A 545 26.69 -40.16 -6.28
N GLY A 546 25.66 -41.01 -6.34
CA GLY A 546 25.38 -42.03 -5.33
C GLY A 546 24.50 -41.57 -4.15
N TYR A 547 24.25 -40.26 -4.00
CA TYR A 547 23.37 -39.72 -2.96
C TYR A 547 21.92 -39.71 -3.41
N THR A 548 21.02 -40.26 -2.60
CA THR A 548 19.58 -40.25 -2.87
C THR A 548 19.04 -38.82 -2.88
N LYS A 549 18.26 -38.50 -3.91
CA LYS A 549 17.57 -37.22 -4.06
C LYS A 549 16.09 -37.43 -4.31
N THR A 550 15.28 -36.50 -3.83
CA THR A 550 13.83 -36.48 -4.07
C THR A 550 13.56 -36.01 -5.48
N ALA A 551 12.80 -36.79 -6.24
CA ALA A 551 12.28 -36.40 -7.52
C ALA A 551 10.89 -35.78 -7.35
N VAL A 552 10.70 -34.58 -7.87
CA VAL A 552 9.43 -33.86 -7.85
C VAL A 552 8.88 -33.84 -9.27
N LYS A 553 7.61 -34.21 -9.45
CA LYS A 553 6.94 -34.22 -10.75
C LYS A 553 6.70 -32.77 -11.22
N ASP A 554 6.98 -32.47 -12.49
CA ASP A 554 6.59 -31.20 -13.11
C ASP A 554 5.09 -31.22 -13.41
N GLU A 555 4.35 -30.25 -12.87
CA GLU A 555 2.90 -30.14 -13.06
C GLU A 555 2.50 -29.77 -14.49
N LYS A 556 3.37 -29.05 -15.22
CA LYS A 556 3.12 -28.64 -16.61
C LYS A 556 3.51 -29.73 -17.60
N ASN A 557 4.48 -30.56 -17.23
CA ASN A 557 4.97 -31.66 -18.04
C ASN A 557 5.00 -32.95 -17.20
N PRO A 558 3.91 -33.73 -17.14
CA PRO A 558 3.78 -34.84 -16.20
C PRO A 558 4.77 -36.00 -16.44
N THR A 559 5.45 -36.01 -17.58
CA THR A 559 6.55 -36.92 -17.95
C THR A 559 7.93 -36.47 -17.46
N THR A 560 8.03 -35.28 -16.85
CA THR A 560 9.28 -34.67 -16.41
C THR A 560 9.33 -34.65 -14.90
N TYR A 561 10.49 -35.01 -14.34
CA TYR A 561 10.75 -34.95 -12.91
C TYR A 561 12.00 -34.12 -12.65
N THR A 562 11.89 -33.17 -11.75
CA THR A 562 13.01 -32.32 -11.32
C THR A 562 13.65 -32.86 -10.05
N VAL A 563 14.97 -32.73 -9.97
CA VAL A 563 15.78 -33.15 -8.82
C VAL A 563 16.70 -32.01 -8.44
N GLU A 564 16.63 -31.58 -7.18
CA GLU A 564 17.50 -30.52 -6.65
C GLU A 564 18.77 -31.11 -6.01
N THR A 565 19.91 -30.45 -6.24
CA THR A 565 21.22 -30.81 -5.68
C THR A 565 21.66 -29.79 -4.64
N ASP A 566 22.44 -30.24 -3.65
CA ASP A 566 22.88 -29.36 -2.56
C ASP A 566 23.88 -28.30 -3.05
N ASN A 567 24.69 -28.66 -4.04
CA ASN A 567 25.71 -27.82 -4.64
C ASN A 567 25.32 -27.44 -6.08
N VAL A 568 25.89 -26.33 -6.56
CA VAL A 568 25.78 -25.90 -7.96
C VAL A 568 26.31 -27.02 -8.86
N LEU A 569 25.56 -27.29 -9.92
CA LEU A 569 25.92 -28.28 -10.93
C LEU A 569 27.11 -27.77 -11.74
N ASP A 570 28.21 -28.52 -11.65
CA ASP A 570 29.44 -28.27 -12.40
C ASP A 570 30.16 -29.61 -12.65
N GLY A 571 30.70 -29.75 -13.85
CA GLY A 571 31.43 -30.94 -14.29
C GLY A 571 30.56 -32.19 -14.43
N ALA A 572 31.22 -33.35 -14.49
CA ALA A 572 30.58 -34.65 -14.67
C ALA A 572 29.90 -35.15 -13.39
N LYS A 573 28.64 -35.54 -13.49
CA LYS A 573 27.82 -36.14 -12.43
C LYS A 573 27.23 -37.46 -12.89
N THR A 574 27.20 -38.46 -12.01
CA THR A 574 26.54 -39.74 -12.30
C THR A 574 25.09 -39.69 -11.83
N ILE A 575 24.15 -39.81 -12.77
CA ILE A 575 22.71 -39.82 -12.48
C ILE A 575 22.19 -41.24 -12.65
N ALA A 576 21.67 -41.82 -11.56
CA ALA A 576 21.04 -43.13 -11.56
C ALA A 576 19.55 -43.02 -11.22
N VAL A 577 18.71 -43.67 -12.00
CA VAL A 577 17.24 -43.66 -11.89
C VAL A 577 16.76 -45.10 -11.83
N SER A 578 15.96 -45.44 -10.83
CA SER A 578 15.41 -46.78 -10.65
C SER A 578 13.99 -46.73 -10.08
N ASN A 579 13.33 -47.89 -10.03
CA ASN A 579 12.00 -48.07 -9.44
C ASN A 579 10.93 -47.10 -10.01
N PHE A 580 10.85 -47.02 -11.34
CA PHE A 580 9.83 -46.23 -12.03
C PHE A 580 8.94 -47.14 -12.89
N THR A 581 7.65 -46.86 -12.85
CA THR A 581 6.58 -47.63 -13.51
C THR A 581 5.63 -46.63 -14.13
N ASP A 582 5.25 -46.84 -15.38
CA ASP A 582 4.31 -45.97 -16.09
C ASP A 582 2.87 -46.17 -15.59
N LEU A 583 1.94 -45.35 -16.08
CA LEU A 583 0.51 -45.47 -15.75
C LEU A 583 -0.13 -46.77 -16.24
N SER A 584 0.44 -47.47 -17.22
CA SER A 584 -0.04 -48.76 -17.75
C SER A 584 0.40 -49.96 -16.88
N GLY A 585 1.45 -49.79 -16.07
CA GLY A 585 1.94 -50.75 -15.09
C GLY A 585 3.29 -51.39 -15.43
N GLU A 586 3.94 -50.98 -16.52
CA GLU A 586 5.19 -51.52 -17.00
C GLU A 586 6.37 -50.94 -16.24
N LYS A 587 7.23 -51.82 -15.73
CA LYS A 587 8.40 -51.41 -14.96
C LYS A 587 9.54 -50.99 -15.89
N GLY A 588 10.00 -49.76 -15.74
CA GLY A 588 11.19 -49.25 -16.39
C GLY A 588 12.46 -49.98 -15.92
N LYS A 589 13.44 -50.10 -16.82
CA LYS A 589 14.75 -50.66 -16.47
C LYS A 589 15.60 -49.62 -15.75
N ASP A 590 16.36 -50.07 -14.74
CA ASP A 590 17.33 -49.23 -14.06
C ASP A 590 18.25 -48.53 -15.07
N PHE A 591 18.39 -47.23 -14.91
CA PHE A 591 19.12 -46.35 -15.82
C PHE A 591 20.26 -45.66 -15.07
N SER A 592 21.45 -45.59 -15.67
CA SER A 592 22.57 -44.83 -15.12
C SER A 592 23.38 -44.18 -16.23
N LYS A 593 23.66 -42.88 -16.10
CA LYS A 593 24.43 -42.12 -17.09
C LYS A 593 25.28 -41.05 -16.42
N VAL A 594 26.51 -40.89 -16.90
CA VAL A 594 27.35 -39.73 -16.56
C VAL A 594 26.91 -38.57 -17.46
N VAL A 595 26.53 -37.46 -16.84
CA VAL A 595 26.10 -36.23 -17.52
C VAL A 595 27.04 -35.11 -17.09
N THR A 596 27.60 -34.39 -18.05
CA THR A 596 28.44 -33.22 -17.78
C THR A 596 27.57 -31.98 -17.73
N PHE A 597 27.56 -31.33 -16.58
CA PHE A 597 26.87 -30.07 -16.33
C PHE A 597 27.84 -28.91 -16.47
N VAL A 598 27.34 -27.74 -16.83
CA VAL A 598 28.13 -26.52 -16.95
C VAL A 598 27.72 -25.60 -15.81
N LYS A 599 28.72 -25.08 -15.08
CA LYS A 599 28.46 -24.03 -14.08
C LYS A 599 27.74 -22.86 -14.75
N ASP A 600 26.59 -22.45 -14.20
CA ASP A 600 25.92 -21.22 -14.64
C ASP A 600 26.78 -20.01 -14.23
N ALA A 601 27.53 -19.46 -15.19
CA ALA A 601 28.41 -18.32 -15.00
C ALA A 601 27.77 -16.99 -15.43
N ASP A 602 26.54 -17.03 -15.93
CA ASP A 602 25.86 -15.82 -16.41
C ASP A 602 25.19 -15.09 -15.23
N ALA A 603 25.60 -13.85 -15.02
CA ALA A 603 24.97 -12.94 -14.08
C ALA A 603 23.47 -12.73 -14.39
N PRO A 604 22.59 -12.67 -13.37
CA PRO A 604 21.18 -12.30 -13.56
C PRO A 604 21.02 -10.93 -14.21
N LYS A 605 20.06 -10.80 -15.13
CA LYS A 605 19.75 -9.56 -15.85
C LYS A 605 18.30 -9.17 -15.63
N ALA A 606 18.06 -7.92 -15.24
CA ALA A 606 16.69 -7.40 -15.14
C ALA A 606 16.08 -7.30 -16.55
N VAL A 607 14.97 -8.01 -16.77
CA VAL A 607 14.24 -8.04 -18.05
C VAL A 607 13.08 -7.06 -18.08
N SER A 608 12.51 -6.73 -16.92
CA SER A 608 11.44 -5.74 -16.81
C SER A 608 11.41 -5.11 -15.42
N SER A 609 10.82 -3.92 -15.35
CA SER A 609 10.42 -3.29 -14.09
C SER A 609 9.02 -2.70 -14.22
N GLN A 610 8.25 -2.73 -13.14
CA GLN A 610 6.90 -2.18 -13.08
C GLN A 610 6.60 -1.62 -11.69
N VAL A 611 5.69 -0.64 -11.63
CA VAL A 611 5.16 -0.15 -10.36
C VAL A 611 3.86 -0.85 -10.06
N VAL A 612 3.75 -1.35 -8.84
CA VAL A 612 2.53 -1.99 -8.32
C VAL A 612 2.18 -1.39 -6.98
N THR A 613 0.89 -1.29 -6.68
CA THR A 613 0.44 -1.00 -5.32
C THR A 613 0.22 -2.32 -4.59
N ASP A 614 0.93 -2.55 -3.48
CA ASP A 614 0.71 -3.75 -2.68
C ASP A 614 -0.65 -3.64 -1.98
N LYS A 615 -1.49 -4.67 -2.17
CA LYS A 615 -2.87 -4.66 -1.67
C LYS A 615 -2.97 -4.70 -0.15
N LYS A 616 -1.89 -5.08 0.55
CA LYS A 616 -1.84 -5.21 2.02
C LYS A 616 -1.47 -3.91 2.70
N ASP A 617 -0.45 -3.20 2.20
CA ASP A 617 0.03 -1.96 2.83
C ASP A 617 -0.30 -0.68 2.04
N LEU A 618 -0.92 -0.85 0.87
CA LEU A 618 -1.34 0.22 -0.05
C LEU A 618 -0.20 1.13 -0.52
N LYS A 619 1.06 0.67 -0.43
CA LYS A 619 2.23 1.40 -0.92
C LYS A 619 2.58 0.99 -2.33
N GLU A 620 3.18 1.91 -3.07
CA GLU A 620 3.76 1.58 -4.36
C GLU A 620 5.15 0.93 -4.20
N TYR A 621 5.34 -0.17 -4.92
CA TYR A 621 6.59 -0.92 -5.04
C TYR A 621 7.08 -0.89 -6.48
N LEU A 622 8.40 -0.75 -6.66
CA LEU A 622 9.06 -1.09 -7.90
C LEU A 622 9.39 -2.59 -7.89
N GLU A 623 8.68 -3.36 -8.70
CA GLU A 623 9.00 -4.77 -8.95
C GLU A 623 9.99 -4.87 -10.11
N ILE A 624 11.05 -5.64 -9.91
CA ILE A 624 12.12 -5.88 -10.89
C ILE A 624 12.15 -7.37 -11.16
N THR A 625 11.94 -7.75 -12.42
CA THR A 625 11.94 -9.15 -12.86
C THR A 625 13.27 -9.46 -13.52
N PHE A 626 13.93 -10.53 -13.07
CA PHE A 626 15.16 -11.06 -13.66
C PHE A 626 14.86 -12.18 -14.68
N ASP A 627 15.78 -12.39 -15.62
CA ASP A 627 15.74 -13.49 -16.59
C ASP A 627 15.80 -14.88 -15.93
N LYS A 628 16.50 -14.96 -14.79
CA LYS A 628 16.67 -16.17 -13.97
C LYS A 628 16.43 -15.90 -12.48
N ASP A 629 16.31 -16.97 -11.71
CA ASP A 629 16.12 -16.89 -10.25
C ASP A 629 17.31 -16.22 -9.57
N VAL A 630 17.03 -15.36 -8.59
CA VAL A 630 18.04 -14.70 -7.76
C VAL A 630 17.94 -15.14 -6.30
N GLU A 631 19.09 -15.30 -5.64
CA GLU A 631 19.23 -15.46 -4.19
C GLU A 631 19.46 -14.07 -3.56
N ILE A 632 18.61 -13.72 -2.59
CA ILE A 632 18.74 -12.52 -1.76
C ILE A 632 18.77 -12.90 -0.27
N SER A 633 19.25 -11.97 0.55
CA SER A 633 19.34 -12.06 2.01
C SER A 633 18.89 -10.74 2.63
N GLU A 634 18.85 -10.64 3.95
CA GLU A 634 18.56 -9.37 4.66
C GLU A 634 19.57 -8.25 4.32
N SER A 635 20.76 -8.61 3.82
CA SER A 635 21.80 -7.67 3.39
C SER A 635 21.72 -7.28 1.92
N SER A 636 20.72 -7.78 1.19
CA SER A 636 20.57 -7.50 -0.24
C SER A 636 19.85 -6.19 -0.48
N THR A 637 20.45 -5.32 -1.28
CA THR A 637 19.95 -3.97 -1.53
C THR A 637 19.93 -3.62 -3.01
N VAL A 638 19.11 -2.64 -3.35
CA VAL A 638 19.12 -1.93 -4.63
C VAL A 638 19.42 -0.46 -4.38
N ASP A 639 20.24 0.12 -5.25
CA ASP A 639 20.66 1.51 -5.18
C ASP A 639 20.36 2.24 -6.50
N VAL A 640 20.09 3.54 -6.42
CA VAL A 640 19.85 4.40 -7.58
C VAL A 640 21.11 5.20 -7.86
N THR A 641 21.93 4.74 -8.80
CA THR A 641 23.27 5.31 -9.04
C THR A 641 23.25 6.54 -9.94
N ALA A 642 22.25 6.64 -10.81
CA ALA A 642 22.01 7.78 -11.69
C ALA A 642 20.53 7.84 -12.10
N GLY A 643 20.05 9.00 -12.51
CA GLY A 643 18.72 9.11 -13.08
C GLY A 643 18.21 10.54 -13.21
N SER A 644 16.92 10.67 -13.52
CA SER A 644 16.19 11.93 -13.48
C SER A 644 14.70 11.68 -13.27
N TYR A 645 13.97 12.70 -12.85
CA TYR A 645 12.52 12.70 -12.91
C TYR A 645 11.97 13.97 -13.54
N ILE A 646 10.78 13.88 -14.13
CA ILE A 646 10.07 14.99 -14.76
C ILE A 646 8.76 15.21 -14.02
N LYS A 647 8.54 16.44 -13.53
CA LYS A 647 7.25 16.92 -13.01
C LYS A 647 6.99 18.29 -13.63
N ASP A 648 5.78 18.49 -14.15
CA ASP A 648 5.37 19.77 -14.75
C ASP A 648 6.36 20.31 -15.80
N PHE A 649 6.85 19.42 -16.67
CA PHE A 649 7.85 19.68 -17.72
C PHE A 649 9.24 20.13 -17.22
N VAL A 650 9.52 20.03 -15.93
CA VAL A 650 10.83 20.30 -15.33
C VAL A 650 11.56 18.98 -15.07
N THR A 651 12.75 18.82 -15.66
CA THR A 651 13.64 17.67 -15.42
C THR A 651 14.55 17.96 -14.23
N THR A 652 14.55 17.07 -13.24
CA THR A 652 15.48 17.10 -12.09
C THR A 652 16.39 15.88 -12.16
N ASN A 653 17.71 16.08 -12.11
CA ASN A 653 18.68 14.99 -12.10
C ASN A 653 18.77 14.36 -10.70
N LEU A 654 18.95 13.05 -10.66
CA LEU A 654 19.28 12.27 -9.46
C LEU A 654 20.77 11.93 -9.53
N VAL A 655 21.54 12.34 -8.53
CA VAL A 655 22.97 12.00 -8.39
C VAL A 655 23.16 11.00 -7.25
N ASN A 656 24.21 10.18 -7.34
CA ASN A 656 24.44 9.03 -6.46
C ASN A 656 24.41 9.36 -4.94
N ASP A 657 24.81 10.57 -4.53
CA ASP A 657 24.79 10.98 -3.11
C ASP A 657 23.39 11.40 -2.58
N ASP A 658 22.37 11.48 -3.44
CA ASP A 658 21.03 11.92 -3.06
C ASP A 658 20.20 10.81 -2.39
N LEU A 659 20.48 9.54 -2.67
CA LEU A 659 19.69 8.37 -2.28
C LEU A 659 20.60 7.28 -1.70
N ALA A 660 20.13 6.57 -0.68
CA ALA A 660 20.90 5.49 -0.04
C ALA A 660 20.35 4.12 -0.46
N PRO A 661 21.21 3.08 -0.59
CA PRO A 661 20.78 1.73 -0.95
C PRO A 661 19.65 1.21 -0.04
N LYS A 662 18.62 0.61 -0.64
CA LYS A 662 17.45 0.10 0.07
C LYS A 662 17.33 -1.41 -0.05
N ALA A 663 16.91 -2.04 1.03
CA ALA A 663 16.69 -3.48 1.06
C ALA A 663 15.63 -3.89 0.03
N VAL A 664 15.89 -5.02 -0.64
CA VAL A 664 14.94 -5.67 -1.54
C VAL A 664 14.35 -6.91 -0.88
N VAL A 665 13.12 -7.25 -1.26
CA VAL A 665 12.45 -8.48 -0.82
C VAL A 665 11.89 -9.22 -2.02
N TYR A 666 11.60 -10.51 -1.87
CA TYR A 666 10.85 -11.24 -2.89
C TYR A 666 9.41 -10.71 -2.97
N LYS A 667 8.83 -10.72 -4.18
CA LYS A 667 7.39 -10.50 -4.36
C LYS A 667 6.58 -11.62 -3.70
N ASP A 668 6.93 -12.86 -4.05
CA ASP A 668 6.39 -14.08 -3.46
C ASP A 668 7.54 -15.07 -3.29
N ALA A 669 7.85 -15.43 -2.04
CA ALA A 669 8.95 -16.34 -1.74
C ALA A 669 8.63 -17.81 -2.07
N LYS A 670 7.36 -18.16 -2.30
CA LYS A 670 6.91 -19.55 -2.51
C LYS A 670 6.89 -19.97 -3.98
N ASP A 671 6.60 -19.05 -4.91
CA ASP A 671 6.28 -19.41 -6.31
C ASP A 671 7.32 -18.99 -7.35
N SER A 672 8.08 -17.90 -7.14
CA SER A 672 9.12 -17.49 -8.10
C SER A 672 10.17 -16.54 -7.49
N LYS A 673 11.44 -16.97 -7.49
CA LYS A 673 12.59 -16.16 -7.06
C LYS A 673 13.11 -15.20 -8.13
N LYS A 674 12.35 -14.95 -9.20
CA LYS A 674 12.73 -14.04 -10.29
C LYS A 674 12.36 -12.58 -10.03
N VAL A 675 11.42 -12.32 -9.13
CA VAL A 675 10.90 -10.97 -8.91
C VAL A 675 11.28 -10.47 -7.52
N VAL A 676 12.09 -9.42 -7.50
CA VAL A 676 12.38 -8.65 -6.28
C VAL A 676 11.62 -7.35 -6.31
N ARG A 677 11.33 -6.80 -5.14
CA ARG A 677 10.61 -5.53 -5.00
C ARG A 677 11.20 -4.64 -3.93
N VAL A 678 11.07 -3.33 -4.14
CA VAL A 678 11.46 -2.27 -3.20
C VAL A 678 10.36 -1.22 -3.14
N ALA A 679 10.01 -0.75 -1.94
CA ALA A 679 8.99 0.29 -1.78
C ALA A 679 9.50 1.62 -2.37
N LEU A 680 8.72 2.27 -3.24
CA LEU A 680 9.12 3.47 -3.95
C LEU A 680 9.34 4.66 -3.02
N GLY A 681 8.46 4.87 -2.03
CA GLY A 681 8.63 5.95 -1.05
C GLY A 681 9.95 5.83 -0.28
N THR A 682 10.37 4.59 0.02
CA THR A 682 11.66 4.34 0.68
C THR A 682 12.83 4.51 -0.30
N LEU A 683 12.72 3.97 -1.52
CA LEU A 683 13.75 4.07 -2.56
C LEU A 683 14.07 5.53 -2.92
N LEU A 684 13.03 6.36 -3.05
CA LEU A 684 13.15 7.75 -3.47
C LEU A 684 13.35 8.73 -2.31
N SER A 685 13.01 8.36 -1.07
CA SER A 685 13.31 9.14 0.14
C SER A 685 12.94 10.63 -0.01
N GLY A 686 13.86 11.56 0.25
CA GLY A 686 13.66 13.01 0.09
C GLY A 686 13.46 13.49 -1.35
N LYS A 687 13.48 12.60 -2.34
CA LYS A 687 13.18 12.86 -3.75
C LYS A 687 11.88 12.18 -4.19
N ASP A 688 11.04 11.74 -3.26
CA ASP A 688 9.70 11.20 -3.54
C ASP A 688 8.74 12.34 -3.95
N VAL A 689 8.36 12.39 -5.23
CA VAL A 689 7.50 13.43 -5.81
C VAL A 689 6.28 12.81 -6.49
N GLU A 690 5.11 13.03 -5.91
CA GLU A 690 3.83 12.53 -6.42
C GLU A 690 3.52 13.05 -7.84
N GLY A 691 3.18 12.12 -8.74
CA GLY A 691 2.89 12.34 -10.15
C GLY A 691 4.11 12.66 -11.01
N ALA A 692 5.35 12.48 -10.52
CA ALA A 692 6.55 12.64 -11.32
C ALA A 692 6.88 11.37 -12.11
N SER A 693 7.43 11.53 -13.32
CA SER A 693 7.93 10.44 -14.17
C SER A 693 9.43 10.25 -13.99
N TYR A 694 9.85 9.13 -13.42
CA TYR A 694 11.24 8.77 -13.13
C TYR A 694 11.86 7.94 -14.24
N LYS A 695 13.15 8.15 -14.48
CA LYS A 695 14.06 7.27 -15.22
C LYS A 695 15.33 7.08 -14.39
N VAL A 696 15.59 5.87 -13.94
CA VAL A 696 16.69 5.56 -12.99
C VAL A 696 17.54 4.39 -13.48
N GLU A 697 18.83 4.46 -13.17
CA GLU A 697 19.78 3.35 -13.25
C GLU A 697 19.89 2.72 -11.86
N LEU A 698 19.82 1.39 -11.82
CA LEU A 698 19.76 0.58 -10.61
C LEU A 698 20.99 -0.31 -10.51
N GLU A 699 21.65 -0.29 -9.35
CA GLU A 699 22.72 -1.23 -9.00
C GLU A 699 22.26 -2.14 -7.85
N PHE A 700 22.67 -3.41 -7.89
CA PHE A 700 22.25 -4.40 -6.91
C PHE A 700 23.44 -4.90 -6.09
N ALA A 701 23.31 -4.85 -4.77
CA ALA A 701 24.27 -5.44 -3.85
C ALA A 701 23.70 -6.72 -3.23
N ASN A 702 24.49 -7.79 -3.21
CA ASN A 702 24.12 -9.11 -2.69
C ASN A 702 22.84 -9.71 -3.30
N VAL A 703 22.44 -9.29 -4.50
CA VAL A 703 21.46 -9.99 -5.33
C VAL A 703 22.25 -10.84 -6.31
N LYS A 704 22.21 -12.17 -6.15
CA LYS A 704 23.10 -13.09 -6.88
C LYS A 704 22.30 -14.19 -7.55
N SER A 705 22.83 -14.85 -8.57
CA SER A 705 22.29 -16.13 -9.02
C SER A 705 22.51 -17.21 -7.97
N ALA A 706 21.82 -18.35 -8.09
CA ALA A 706 22.11 -19.53 -7.27
C ALA A 706 23.54 -20.09 -7.46
N ALA A 707 24.25 -19.66 -8.51
CA ALA A 707 25.66 -19.97 -8.74
C ALA A 707 26.63 -18.95 -8.10
N GLY A 708 26.10 -17.89 -7.47
CA GLY A 708 26.86 -16.86 -6.76
C GLY A 708 27.26 -15.64 -7.61
N GLU A 709 26.84 -15.57 -8.87
CA GLU A 709 27.17 -14.46 -9.78
C GLU A 709 26.30 -13.24 -9.49
N ALA A 710 26.89 -12.04 -9.35
CA ALA A 710 26.16 -10.83 -8.98
C ALA A 710 25.27 -10.32 -10.12
N ALA A 711 24.07 -9.83 -9.79
CA ALA A 711 23.17 -9.24 -10.77
C ALA A 711 23.79 -8.01 -11.46
N THR A 712 23.50 -7.85 -12.75
CA THR A 712 23.94 -6.70 -13.55
C THR A 712 23.10 -5.46 -13.27
N THR A 713 23.63 -4.27 -13.58
CA THR A 713 22.88 -3.01 -13.47
C THR A 713 21.65 -3.01 -14.39
N ALA A 714 20.62 -2.27 -14.01
CA ALA A 714 19.34 -2.22 -14.71
C ALA A 714 18.85 -0.78 -14.89
N ASN A 715 17.99 -0.54 -15.88
CA ASN A 715 17.29 0.74 -16.03
C ASN A 715 15.80 0.54 -15.73
N ALA A 716 15.19 1.48 -15.01
CA ALA A 716 13.76 1.49 -14.74
C ALA A 716 13.14 2.85 -15.12
N SER A 717 11.92 2.81 -15.64
CA SER A 717 11.14 4.02 -15.93
C SER A 717 9.73 3.85 -15.40
N PHE A 718 9.26 4.79 -14.61
CA PHE A 718 7.96 4.68 -13.93
C PHE A 718 7.38 6.04 -13.56
N VAL A 719 6.09 6.08 -13.25
CA VAL A 719 5.43 7.26 -12.68
C VAL A 719 5.17 6.99 -11.20
N ARG A 720 5.51 7.94 -10.33
CA ARG A 720 5.23 7.86 -8.90
C ARG A 720 3.80 8.31 -8.65
N GLY A 721 2.94 7.45 -8.12
CA GLY A 721 1.61 7.76 -7.62
C GLY A 721 1.61 8.14 -6.14
N LYS A 722 0.46 7.96 -5.48
CA LYS A 722 0.26 8.25 -4.05
C LYS A 722 0.00 6.96 -3.28
N ASP A 723 0.77 6.73 -2.22
CA ASP A 723 0.50 5.62 -1.31
C ASP A 723 -0.87 5.82 -0.63
N GLY A 724 -1.67 4.76 -0.56
CA GLY A 724 -3.00 4.80 0.06
C GLY A 724 -4.16 5.23 -0.86
N LYS A 725 -3.95 5.39 -2.18
CA LYS A 725 -5.04 5.72 -3.12
C LYS A 725 -5.04 4.81 -4.36
N PRO A 726 -5.75 3.66 -4.38
CA PRO A 726 -5.98 2.92 -5.60
C PRO A 726 -7.08 3.61 -6.40
N GLU A 727 -6.74 4.30 -7.49
CA GLU A 727 -7.71 4.95 -8.38
C GLU A 727 -8.05 4.11 -9.63
N THR A 728 -7.69 2.81 -9.66
CA THR A 728 -7.87 1.93 -10.84
C THR A 728 -8.61 0.61 -10.59
N GLU A 729 -9.15 0.37 -9.38
CA GLU A 729 -9.93 -0.84 -9.07
C GLU A 729 -11.43 -0.58 -8.82
N VAL A 730 -12.07 0.31 -9.60
CA VAL A 730 -13.52 0.44 -9.54
C VAL A 730 -14.15 -0.75 -10.27
N LYS A 731 -14.69 -1.71 -9.50
CA LYS A 731 -15.61 -2.72 -10.02
C LYS A 731 -16.94 -2.06 -10.38
N ILE A 732 -17.48 -2.46 -11.52
CA ILE A 732 -18.81 -2.06 -11.99
C ILE A 732 -19.78 -3.20 -11.65
N GLU A 733 -21.03 -2.86 -11.38
CA GLU A 733 -22.08 -3.84 -11.10
C GLU A 733 -23.26 -3.58 -12.05
N VAL A 734 -24.03 -4.62 -12.32
CA VAL A 734 -25.30 -4.52 -13.02
C VAL A 734 -26.33 -3.96 -12.04
N ALA A 735 -26.97 -2.86 -12.44
CA ALA A 735 -28.04 -2.23 -11.69
C ALA A 735 -29.39 -2.84 -12.05
N ASP A 736 -29.60 -3.18 -13.32
CA ASP A 736 -30.86 -3.77 -13.80
C ASP A 736 -30.68 -4.50 -15.14
N VAL A 737 -31.53 -5.48 -15.42
CA VAL A 737 -31.64 -6.16 -16.71
C VAL A 737 -33.11 -6.28 -17.09
N VAL A 738 -33.50 -5.60 -18.18
CA VAL A 738 -34.90 -5.54 -18.61
C VAL A 738 -35.05 -5.88 -20.09
N ALA A 739 -36.22 -6.41 -20.47
CA ALA A 739 -36.57 -6.52 -21.88
C ALA A 739 -36.59 -5.13 -22.53
N GLY A 740 -36.06 -5.02 -23.75
CA GLY A 740 -36.08 -3.77 -24.50
C GLY A 740 -37.41 -3.51 -25.20
N ASP A 741 -37.47 -2.44 -25.99
CA ASP A 741 -38.72 -1.98 -26.63
C ASP A 741 -39.25 -2.94 -27.71
N THR A 742 -38.40 -3.83 -28.21
CA THR A 742 -38.73 -4.87 -29.20
C THR A 742 -38.42 -6.25 -28.64
N ASN A 743 -39.15 -7.28 -29.12
CA ASN A 743 -38.99 -8.68 -28.67
C ASN A 743 -37.59 -9.26 -28.95
N ASP A 744 -36.76 -8.57 -29.74
CA ASP A 744 -35.40 -8.95 -30.07
C ASP A 744 -34.34 -8.05 -29.37
N SER A 745 -34.69 -7.43 -28.25
CA SER A 745 -33.78 -6.56 -27.51
C SER A 745 -33.85 -6.75 -25.99
N VAL A 746 -32.70 -6.60 -25.33
CA VAL A 746 -32.55 -6.58 -23.86
C VAL A 746 -31.67 -5.41 -23.50
N VAL A 747 -32.00 -4.67 -22.44
CA VAL A 747 -31.20 -3.54 -21.94
C VAL A 747 -30.59 -3.92 -20.60
N VAL A 748 -29.27 -3.79 -20.52
CA VAL A 748 -28.49 -3.94 -19.29
C VAL A 748 -28.10 -2.55 -18.81
N GLU A 749 -28.52 -2.19 -17.60
CA GLU A 749 -28.11 -0.95 -16.93
C GLU A 749 -27.05 -1.27 -15.89
N PHE A 750 -25.93 -0.55 -15.92
CA PHE A 750 -24.85 -0.66 -14.95
C PHE A 750 -24.88 0.49 -13.95
N ASN A 751 -24.33 0.29 -12.75
CA ASN A 751 -24.29 1.34 -11.73
C ASN A 751 -23.37 2.53 -12.12
N LYS A 752 -22.44 2.33 -13.07
CA LYS A 752 -21.43 3.30 -13.53
C LYS A 752 -21.27 3.25 -15.06
N ALA A 753 -20.55 4.22 -15.64
CA ALA A 753 -20.26 4.24 -17.07
C ALA A 753 -19.33 3.08 -17.44
N VAL A 754 -19.65 2.34 -18.50
CA VAL A 754 -18.89 1.17 -18.96
C VAL A 754 -17.74 1.57 -19.89
N ASP A 755 -16.70 0.74 -19.93
CA ASP A 755 -15.69 0.76 -20.97
C ASP A 755 -16.28 0.16 -22.26
N ALA A 756 -16.26 0.93 -23.35
CA ALA A 756 -16.91 0.54 -24.59
C ALA A 756 -16.33 -0.75 -25.18
N ALA A 757 -15.02 -0.97 -25.11
CA ALA A 757 -14.38 -2.14 -25.73
C ALA A 757 -14.82 -3.46 -25.08
N THR A 758 -14.93 -3.47 -23.74
CA THR A 758 -15.41 -4.64 -23.01
C THR A 758 -16.94 -4.77 -23.04
N ALA A 759 -17.67 -3.65 -23.03
CA ALA A 759 -19.13 -3.66 -23.03
C ALA A 759 -19.75 -4.05 -24.38
N THR A 760 -19.08 -3.80 -25.51
CA THR A 760 -19.57 -4.22 -26.85
C THR A 760 -19.15 -5.64 -27.23
N ASN A 761 -18.38 -6.34 -26.39
CA ASN A 761 -18.01 -7.72 -26.65
C ASN A 761 -19.19 -8.66 -26.36
N VAL A 762 -19.79 -9.23 -27.40
CA VAL A 762 -20.93 -10.15 -27.30
C VAL A 762 -20.63 -11.36 -26.41
N GLY A 763 -19.38 -11.85 -26.37
CA GLY A 763 -18.99 -13.01 -25.54
C GLY A 763 -19.07 -12.77 -24.03
N ASN A 764 -19.32 -11.52 -23.61
CA ASN A 764 -19.52 -11.15 -22.22
C ASN A 764 -20.97 -11.31 -21.74
N TYR A 765 -21.89 -11.64 -22.65
CA TYR A 765 -23.32 -11.78 -22.37
C TYR A 765 -23.82 -13.13 -22.87
N ALA A 766 -24.52 -13.86 -22.01
CA ALA A 766 -25.23 -15.08 -22.38
C ALA A 766 -26.67 -15.01 -21.88
N ILE A 767 -27.62 -15.42 -22.71
CA ILE A 767 -29.02 -15.51 -22.34
C ILE A 767 -29.51 -16.89 -22.78
N ASP A 768 -30.07 -17.64 -21.84
CA ASP A 768 -30.48 -19.02 -22.11
C ASP A 768 -31.52 -19.10 -23.23
N GLY A 769 -31.32 -20.06 -24.14
CA GLY A 769 -32.28 -20.35 -25.21
C GLY A 769 -32.41 -19.26 -26.28
N THR A 770 -31.47 -18.32 -26.38
CA THR A 770 -31.37 -17.33 -27.45
C THR A 770 -29.91 -17.00 -27.77
N VAL A 771 -29.64 -16.29 -28.85
CA VAL A 771 -28.28 -15.86 -29.23
C VAL A 771 -28.21 -14.35 -29.23
N VAL A 772 -27.26 -13.78 -28.49
CA VAL A 772 -26.95 -12.35 -28.58
C VAL A 772 -26.16 -12.11 -29.88
N GLU A 773 -26.69 -11.26 -30.76
CA GLU A 773 -26.09 -10.93 -32.06
C GLU A 773 -25.17 -9.72 -31.96
N THR A 774 -25.58 -8.68 -31.22
CA THR A 774 -24.75 -7.49 -30.98
C THR A 774 -24.98 -6.93 -29.57
N ALA A 775 -23.98 -6.23 -29.05
CA ALA A 775 -24.05 -5.45 -27.82
C ALA A 775 -23.62 -4.00 -28.13
N THR A 776 -24.49 -3.04 -27.87
CA THR A 776 -24.26 -1.62 -28.22
C THR A 776 -24.36 -0.75 -26.99
N VAL A 777 -23.32 0.02 -26.69
CA VAL A 777 -23.35 1.01 -25.60
C VAL A 777 -24.15 2.23 -26.06
N ASN A 778 -25.08 2.69 -25.24
CA ASN A 778 -25.86 3.89 -25.53
C ASN A 778 -24.96 5.14 -25.45
N SER A 779 -24.92 5.94 -26.52
CA SER A 779 -24.07 7.13 -26.61
C SER A 779 -24.49 8.26 -25.67
N ASP A 780 -25.77 8.33 -25.33
CA ASP A 780 -26.36 9.37 -24.49
C ASP A 780 -26.30 8.98 -23.00
N ASP A 781 -26.23 7.68 -22.71
CA ASP A 781 -26.03 7.12 -21.37
C ASP A 781 -25.07 5.93 -21.39
N LEU A 782 -23.79 6.20 -21.10
CA LEU A 782 -22.74 5.18 -21.07
C LEU A 782 -22.92 4.13 -19.97
N LYS A 783 -23.99 4.18 -19.18
CA LYS A 783 -24.34 3.10 -18.24
C LYS A 783 -25.21 2.02 -18.85
N LYS A 784 -25.77 2.25 -20.05
CA LYS A 784 -26.73 1.32 -20.67
C LYS A 784 -26.12 0.61 -21.88
N VAL A 785 -26.28 -0.70 -21.91
CA VAL A 785 -25.91 -1.55 -23.04
C VAL A 785 -27.15 -2.24 -23.57
N THR A 786 -27.45 -2.04 -24.84
CA THR A 786 -28.53 -2.73 -25.53
C THR A 786 -27.99 -3.96 -26.25
N LEU A 787 -28.49 -5.13 -25.86
CA LEU A 787 -28.23 -6.41 -26.49
C LEU A 787 -29.29 -6.65 -27.56
N LYS A 788 -28.86 -6.89 -28.80
CA LYS A 788 -29.74 -7.34 -29.89
C LYS A 788 -29.72 -8.86 -29.93
N LEU A 789 -30.88 -9.49 -29.85
CA LEU A 789 -31.03 -10.93 -30.00
C LEU A 789 -31.11 -11.27 -31.49
N LYS A 790 -30.49 -12.39 -31.86
CA LYS A 790 -30.58 -12.93 -33.21
C LYS A 790 -32.04 -13.25 -33.53
N ALA A 791 -32.45 -12.87 -34.73
CA ALA A 791 -33.71 -13.25 -35.35
C ALA A 791 -34.04 -14.74 -35.16
N ASP A 792 -35.28 -15.04 -34.74
CA ASP A 792 -35.83 -16.40 -34.54
C ASP A 792 -35.09 -17.29 -33.53
N SER A 793 -34.19 -16.72 -32.72
CA SER A 793 -33.40 -17.51 -31.77
C SER A 793 -34.12 -17.73 -30.44
N ASN A 794 -35.07 -16.87 -30.06
CA ASN A 794 -35.92 -17.05 -28.88
C ASN A 794 -37.29 -17.60 -29.27
N THR A 795 -37.47 -18.91 -29.15
CA THR A 795 -38.67 -19.63 -29.64
C THR A 795 -39.80 -19.75 -28.60
N PHE A 796 -39.64 -19.16 -27.41
CA PHE A 796 -40.60 -19.28 -26.31
C PHE A 796 -40.72 -18.00 -25.48
N THR A 797 -41.94 -17.67 -25.03
CA THR A 797 -42.19 -16.52 -24.14
C THR A 797 -42.08 -16.95 -22.67
N GLY A 798 -41.20 -16.30 -21.90
CA GLY A 798 -41.04 -16.52 -20.47
C GLY A 798 -39.71 -16.04 -19.92
N GLU A 799 -39.48 -16.34 -18.65
CA GLU A 799 -38.26 -16.00 -17.91
C GLU A 799 -37.04 -16.75 -18.48
N ARG A 800 -35.88 -16.07 -18.52
CA ARG A 800 -34.59 -16.60 -18.98
C ARG A 800 -33.47 -16.15 -18.07
N ASN A 801 -32.52 -17.04 -17.81
CA ASN A 801 -31.29 -16.66 -17.13
C ASN A 801 -30.44 -15.80 -18.05
N VAL A 802 -29.86 -14.75 -17.48
CA VAL A 802 -28.90 -13.87 -18.10
C VAL A 802 -27.61 -13.95 -17.30
N VAL A 803 -26.50 -14.16 -17.99
CA VAL A 803 -25.16 -14.14 -17.42
C VAL A 803 -24.38 -13.00 -18.05
N ILE A 804 -23.80 -12.15 -17.20
CA ILE A 804 -22.99 -11.00 -17.60
C ILE A 804 -21.66 -11.05 -16.88
N GLN A 805 -20.56 -10.92 -17.61
CA GLN A 805 -19.21 -11.01 -17.03
C GLN A 805 -18.19 -10.23 -17.87
N ASN A 806 -17.01 -9.98 -17.30
CA ASN A 806 -15.87 -9.40 -18.02
C ASN A 806 -16.06 -7.96 -18.57
N VAL A 807 -17.13 -7.25 -18.18
CA VAL A 807 -17.34 -5.82 -18.50
C VAL A 807 -16.62 -4.94 -17.48
N LYS A 808 -15.99 -3.85 -17.93
CA LYS A 808 -15.22 -2.92 -17.07
C LYS A 808 -15.92 -1.57 -16.95
N ALA A 809 -15.65 -0.84 -15.87
CA ALA A 809 -15.96 0.58 -15.81
C ALA A 809 -15.03 1.38 -16.74
N LYS A 810 -15.51 2.52 -17.26
CA LYS A 810 -14.72 3.43 -18.10
C LYS A 810 -13.45 3.88 -17.36
N GLY A 811 -12.28 3.49 -17.90
CA GLY A 811 -10.97 3.80 -17.30
C GLY A 811 -10.50 2.82 -16.21
N SER A 812 -11.25 1.75 -15.92
CA SER A 812 -10.86 0.70 -14.97
C SER A 812 -10.11 -0.44 -15.65
N ALA A 813 -9.11 -1.01 -14.96
CA ALA A 813 -8.45 -2.24 -15.40
C ALA A 813 -9.20 -3.50 -14.97
N VAL A 814 -10.09 -3.39 -13.97
CA VAL A 814 -10.79 -4.48 -13.29
C VAL A 814 -12.16 -4.73 -13.91
N ALA A 815 -12.45 -6.00 -14.22
CA ALA A 815 -13.76 -6.43 -14.68
C ALA A 815 -14.74 -6.63 -13.53
N MET A 816 -16.04 -6.53 -13.83
CA MET A 816 -17.10 -6.95 -12.91
C MET A 816 -16.99 -8.44 -12.56
N GLU A 817 -17.56 -8.80 -11.41
CA GLU A 817 -17.84 -10.20 -11.07
C GLU A 817 -18.94 -10.76 -11.98
N LYS A 818 -19.01 -12.09 -12.08
CA LYS A 818 -20.10 -12.76 -12.80
C LYS A 818 -21.43 -12.36 -12.17
N TYR A 819 -22.32 -11.80 -12.98
CA TYR A 819 -23.69 -11.48 -12.63
C TYR A 819 -24.63 -12.51 -13.25
N GLU A 820 -25.55 -13.02 -12.44
CA GLU A 820 -26.60 -13.95 -12.87
C GLU A 820 -27.94 -13.43 -12.35
N ASP A 821 -28.91 -13.32 -13.25
CA ASP A 821 -30.28 -12.91 -12.92
C ASP A 821 -31.22 -13.41 -14.01
N THR A 822 -32.50 -13.08 -13.93
CA THR A 822 -33.49 -13.46 -14.92
C THR A 822 -34.13 -12.26 -15.63
N VAL A 823 -34.50 -12.46 -16.89
CA VAL A 823 -35.26 -11.50 -17.68
C VAL A 823 -36.43 -12.20 -18.36
N ASN A 824 -37.63 -11.61 -18.31
CA ASN A 824 -38.80 -12.16 -18.96
C ASN A 824 -38.88 -11.69 -20.42
N LEU A 825 -38.71 -12.61 -21.36
CA LEU A 825 -38.68 -12.32 -22.79
C LEU A 825 -39.93 -12.84 -23.50
N LYS A 826 -40.38 -12.12 -24.52
CA LYS A 826 -41.32 -12.65 -25.51
C LYS A 826 -40.55 -13.38 -26.61
N GLU A 827 -41.15 -14.41 -27.19
CA GLU A 827 -40.58 -15.06 -28.36
C GLU A 827 -40.42 -14.06 -29.52
N ASN A 828 -39.37 -14.25 -30.32
CA ASN A 828 -38.99 -13.35 -31.41
C ASN A 828 -39.00 -14.04 -32.79
N VAL A 829 -39.76 -15.12 -32.92
CA VAL A 829 -39.93 -15.88 -34.16
C VAL A 829 -41.03 -15.20 -34.96
N ALA A 830 -40.71 -14.74 -36.17
CA ALA A 830 -41.73 -14.13 -37.01
C ALA A 830 -42.59 -15.20 -37.70
N PRO A 831 -43.92 -14.98 -37.84
CA PRO A 831 -44.77 -15.87 -38.60
C PRO A 831 -44.35 -15.92 -40.07
N THR A 832 -44.30 -17.12 -40.65
CA THR A 832 -43.95 -17.36 -42.06
C THR A 832 -45.11 -17.98 -42.82
N ILE A 833 -45.25 -17.70 -44.12
CA ILE A 833 -46.27 -18.36 -44.95
C ILE A 833 -45.79 -19.78 -45.27
N THR A 834 -46.59 -20.77 -44.88
CA THR A 834 -46.35 -22.18 -45.20
C THR A 834 -47.12 -22.62 -46.45
N LYS A 835 -48.26 -21.98 -46.74
CA LYS A 835 -49.10 -22.30 -47.89
C LYS A 835 -49.96 -21.11 -48.31
N ALA A 836 -50.19 -20.95 -49.60
CA ALA A 836 -51.26 -20.12 -50.15
C ALA A 836 -52.04 -20.92 -51.19
N ALA A 837 -53.37 -20.97 -51.09
CA ALA A 837 -54.20 -21.76 -51.99
C ALA A 837 -55.46 -21.00 -52.41
N LEU A 838 -55.83 -21.13 -53.68
CA LEU A 838 -57.10 -20.64 -54.20
C LEU A 838 -58.24 -21.53 -53.68
N THR A 839 -59.06 -20.97 -52.81
CA THR A 839 -60.14 -21.69 -52.11
C THR A 839 -61.54 -21.35 -52.65
N GLY A 840 -61.61 -20.38 -53.56
CA GLY A 840 -62.80 -20.03 -54.32
C GLY A 840 -62.44 -19.12 -55.48
N THR A 841 -63.39 -18.82 -56.37
CA THR A 841 -63.12 -18.01 -57.57
C THR A 841 -62.69 -16.57 -57.27
N LYS A 842 -62.81 -16.13 -56.01
CA LYS A 842 -62.43 -14.81 -55.48
C LYS A 842 -61.69 -14.87 -54.13
N GLU A 843 -61.29 -16.03 -53.66
CA GLU A 843 -60.77 -16.19 -52.30
C GLU A 843 -59.49 -17.01 -52.32
N ILE A 844 -58.42 -16.43 -51.79
CA ILE A 844 -57.16 -17.14 -51.54
C ILE A 844 -57.02 -17.29 -50.02
N THR A 845 -56.74 -18.50 -49.55
CA THR A 845 -56.43 -18.74 -48.14
C THR A 845 -54.92 -18.86 -47.97
N ILE A 846 -54.34 -18.03 -47.10
CA ILE A 846 -52.94 -18.10 -46.67
C ILE A 846 -52.89 -18.84 -45.32
N THR A 847 -51.96 -19.78 -45.18
CA THR A 847 -51.66 -20.48 -43.93
C THR A 847 -50.27 -20.11 -43.44
N PHE A 848 -50.18 -19.66 -42.20
CA PHE A 848 -48.93 -19.28 -41.52
C PHE A 848 -48.36 -20.43 -40.67
N SER A 849 -47.07 -20.34 -40.31
CA SER A 849 -46.38 -21.27 -39.42
C SER A 849 -47.04 -21.36 -38.04
N GLU A 850 -47.64 -20.25 -37.61
CA GLU A 850 -48.27 -20.08 -36.31
C GLU A 850 -49.52 -19.21 -36.37
N ALA A 851 -50.14 -18.99 -35.21
CA ALA A 851 -51.34 -18.18 -35.10
C ALA A 851 -50.99 -16.71 -35.36
N VAL A 852 -51.73 -16.06 -36.24
CA VAL A 852 -51.53 -14.65 -36.58
C VAL A 852 -52.74 -13.81 -36.19
N THR A 853 -52.52 -12.51 -36.12
CA THR A 853 -53.47 -11.45 -35.90
C THR A 853 -53.23 -10.38 -36.96
N ASP A 854 -54.30 -9.80 -37.46
CA ASP A 854 -54.25 -8.66 -38.39
C ASP A 854 -54.92 -7.48 -37.65
N ALA A 855 -54.19 -6.36 -37.56
CA ALA A 855 -54.59 -5.22 -36.77
C ALA A 855 -55.45 -4.22 -37.56
N SER A 856 -55.59 -4.39 -38.89
CA SER A 856 -56.32 -3.45 -39.74
C SER A 856 -57.08 -4.15 -40.88
N ASN A 857 -57.99 -3.43 -41.56
CA ASN A 857 -58.56 -3.90 -42.83
C ASN A 857 -57.70 -3.40 -44.02
N ALA A 858 -56.39 -3.24 -43.83
CA ALA A 858 -55.49 -2.70 -44.84
C ALA A 858 -55.16 -3.76 -45.91
N ILE A 859 -54.55 -3.29 -47.01
CA ILE A 859 -54.10 -4.16 -48.10
C ILE A 859 -52.71 -4.66 -47.72
N ASP A 860 -52.59 -5.93 -47.33
CA ASP A 860 -51.30 -6.55 -46.96
C ASP A 860 -50.58 -7.27 -48.10
N PHE A 861 -51.31 -7.59 -49.17
CA PHE A 861 -50.79 -8.38 -50.29
C PHE A 861 -51.23 -7.79 -51.63
N SER A 862 -50.36 -7.84 -52.63
CA SER A 862 -50.71 -7.65 -54.03
C SER A 862 -50.68 -8.96 -54.80
N LEU A 863 -51.62 -9.11 -55.74
CA LEU A 863 -51.72 -10.31 -56.59
C LEU A 863 -50.91 -10.13 -57.87
N LEU A 864 -50.05 -11.10 -58.17
CA LEU A 864 -49.32 -11.20 -59.43
C LEU A 864 -49.88 -12.36 -60.26
N VAL A 865 -50.12 -12.12 -61.54
CA VAL A 865 -50.53 -13.13 -62.52
C VAL A 865 -49.47 -13.21 -63.60
N GLY A 866 -48.83 -14.38 -63.76
CA GLY A 866 -47.68 -14.54 -64.65
C GLY A 866 -46.53 -13.57 -64.35
N GLY A 867 -46.30 -13.28 -63.07
CA GLY A 867 -45.24 -12.36 -62.59
C GLY A 867 -45.52 -10.87 -62.77
N LYS A 868 -46.75 -10.47 -63.15
CA LYS A 868 -47.15 -9.06 -63.24
C LYS A 868 -48.26 -8.75 -62.25
N GLU A 869 -48.07 -7.67 -61.49
CA GLU A 869 -49.07 -7.16 -60.56
C GLU A 869 -50.35 -6.75 -61.31
N VAL A 870 -51.48 -7.28 -60.88
CA VAL A 870 -52.81 -6.97 -61.45
C VAL A 870 -53.57 -6.06 -60.50
N SER A 871 -54.37 -5.12 -61.03
CA SER A 871 -55.20 -4.20 -60.24
C SER A 871 -56.42 -4.90 -59.63
N ASN A 872 -56.18 -5.92 -58.79
CA ASN A 872 -57.15 -6.48 -57.88
C ASN A 872 -56.92 -5.86 -56.51
N THR A 873 -57.92 -5.18 -55.95
CA THR A 873 -57.88 -4.77 -54.55
C THR A 873 -58.06 -6.03 -53.72
N VAL A 874 -57.02 -6.35 -52.97
CA VAL A 874 -56.94 -7.50 -52.09
C VAL A 874 -57.20 -7.01 -50.69
N THR A 875 -58.29 -7.44 -50.07
CA THR A 875 -58.55 -7.17 -48.66
C THR A 875 -58.29 -8.42 -47.85
N THR A 876 -57.53 -8.31 -46.77
CA THR A 876 -57.51 -9.35 -45.75
C THR A 876 -58.88 -9.41 -45.09
N SER A 877 -59.35 -10.62 -44.87
CA SER A 877 -60.68 -10.92 -44.34
C SER A 877 -60.53 -12.16 -43.47
N ASP A 878 -61.19 -12.18 -42.32
CA ASP A 878 -61.26 -13.32 -41.40
C ASP A 878 -59.91 -13.96 -41.04
N VAL A 879 -59.24 -13.42 -40.02
CA VAL A 879 -58.11 -14.10 -39.37
C VAL A 879 -58.65 -15.15 -38.41
N THR A 880 -58.39 -16.43 -38.71
CA THR A 880 -58.76 -17.54 -37.83
C THR A 880 -57.52 -18.37 -37.53
N ASN A 881 -56.97 -18.24 -36.31
CA ASN A 881 -55.81 -18.99 -35.87
C ASN A 881 -54.62 -18.82 -36.84
N LYS A 882 -54.26 -19.85 -37.61
CA LYS A 882 -53.13 -19.82 -38.56
C LYS A 882 -53.48 -19.35 -39.97
N THR A 883 -54.74 -19.05 -40.25
CA THR A 883 -55.19 -18.75 -41.62
C THR A 883 -55.69 -17.33 -41.77
N VAL A 884 -55.29 -16.68 -42.86
CA VAL A 884 -55.80 -15.38 -43.31
C VAL A 884 -56.44 -15.56 -44.67
N LYS A 885 -57.68 -15.08 -44.85
CA LYS A 885 -58.33 -15.09 -46.15
C LYS A 885 -58.11 -13.77 -46.88
N VAL A 886 -57.84 -13.91 -48.15
CA VAL A 886 -57.48 -12.84 -49.07
C VAL A 886 -58.59 -12.77 -50.11
N SER A 887 -59.43 -11.74 -49.99
CA SER A 887 -60.59 -11.54 -50.86
C SER A 887 -60.20 -10.71 -52.08
N LEU A 888 -60.52 -11.22 -53.27
CA LEU A 888 -60.32 -10.55 -54.55
C LEU A 888 -61.56 -9.76 -54.95
N ASN A 889 -61.38 -8.50 -55.35
CA ASN A 889 -62.48 -7.66 -55.84
C ASN A 889 -63.16 -8.18 -57.13
N LYS A 890 -62.49 -9.05 -57.90
CA LYS A 890 -62.98 -9.69 -59.13
C LYS A 890 -62.61 -11.17 -59.17
N ALA A 891 -63.42 -11.96 -59.88
CA ALA A 891 -63.16 -13.39 -60.05
C ALA A 891 -62.05 -13.60 -61.08
N LEU A 892 -61.18 -14.58 -60.83
CA LEU A 892 -60.11 -14.96 -61.74
C LEU A 892 -60.67 -15.65 -62.98
N THR A 893 -60.17 -15.27 -64.16
CA THR A 893 -60.51 -15.89 -65.45
C THR A 893 -59.68 -17.15 -65.70
N ALA A 894 -60.16 -18.04 -66.58
CA ALA A 894 -59.42 -19.24 -66.96
C ALA A 894 -58.02 -18.92 -67.54
N ASP A 895 -57.88 -17.81 -68.27
CA ASP A 895 -56.61 -17.34 -68.82
C ASP A 895 -55.65 -16.80 -67.75
N GLU A 896 -56.16 -16.27 -66.64
CA GLU A 896 -55.34 -15.82 -65.49
C GLU A 896 -54.86 -17.00 -64.65
N LEU A 897 -55.71 -18.01 -64.43
CA LEU A 897 -55.34 -19.26 -63.77
C LEU A 897 -54.20 -19.96 -64.55
N ALA A 898 -54.31 -20.06 -65.88
CA ALA A 898 -53.28 -20.69 -66.71
C ALA A 898 -51.88 -20.03 -66.66
N LYS A 899 -51.77 -18.79 -66.16
CA LYS A 899 -50.51 -18.02 -66.13
C LYS A 899 -49.73 -18.15 -64.81
N GLY A 900 -50.27 -18.85 -63.82
CA GLY A 900 -49.68 -18.94 -62.48
C GLY A 900 -50.00 -17.70 -61.63
N LEU A 901 -50.22 -17.91 -60.34
CA LEU A 901 -50.64 -16.90 -59.38
C LEU A 901 -49.60 -16.79 -58.26
N GLU A 902 -49.26 -15.57 -57.87
CA GLU A 902 -48.40 -15.29 -56.72
C GLU A 902 -48.98 -14.16 -55.88
N LEU A 903 -48.82 -14.22 -54.56
CA LEU A 903 -49.07 -13.10 -53.65
C LEU A 903 -47.75 -12.50 -53.20
N LYS A 904 -47.63 -11.19 -53.31
CA LYS A 904 -46.49 -10.43 -52.81
C LYS A 904 -46.93 -9.57 -51.63
N ALA A 905 -46.27 -9.71 -50.49
CA ALA A 905 -46.51 -8.84 -49.35
C ALA A 905 -46.08 -7.40 -49.69
N VAL A 906 -46.90 -6.42 -49.30
CA VAL A 906 -46.60 -4.99 -49.51
C VAL A 906 -45.82 -4.43 -48.32
N ASP A 907 -45.16 -3.29 -48.51
CA ASP A 907 -44.33 -2.65 -47.48
C ASP A 907 -45.12 -2.21 -46.23
N THR A 908 -46.45 -2.15 -46.33
CA THR A 908 -47.36 -1.79 -45.24
C THR A 908 -47.97 -2.99 -44.50
N ILE A 909 -47.48 -4.21 -44.75
CA ILE A 909 -48.01 -5.42 -44.09
C ILE A 909 -47.93 -5.30 -42.56
N ASP A 910 -49.05 -5.54 -41.87
CA ASP A 910 -49.14 -5.44 -40.42
C ASP A 910 -49.58 -6.74 -39.72
N VAL A 911 -49.60 -7.85 -40.47
CA VAL A 911 -49.83 -9.21 -39.94
C VAL A 911 -48.76 -9.57 -38.90
N LYS A 912 -49.20 -9.90 -37.68
CA LYS A 912 -48.35 -10.22 -36.52
C LYS A 912 -48.78 -11.50 -35.82
N ASP A 913 -47.90 -12.15 -35.09
CA ASP A 913 -48.29 -13.20 -34.14
C ASP A 913 -48.84 -12.62 -32.82
N ALA A 914 -49.13 -13.52 -31.86
CA ALA A 914 -49.62 -13.16 -30.53
C ALA A 914 -48.58 -12.44 -29.65
N SER A 915 -47.29 -12.58 -29.95
CA SER A 915 -46.20 -11.89 -29.25
C SER A 915 -45.90 -10.52 -29.85
N GLY A 916 -46.44 -10.23 -31.04
CA GLY A 916 -46.31 -8.98 -31.77
C GLY A 916 -45.22 -8.99 -32.85
N ASN A 917 -44.63 -10.15 -33.20
CA ASN A 917 -43.64 -10.21 -34.27
C ASN A 917 -44.34 -10.10 -35.62
N THR A 918 -43.86 -9.19 -36.47
CA THR A 918 -44.44 -8.93 -37.81
C THR A 918 -43.86 -9.90 -38.83
N VAL A 919 -44.69 -10.35 -39.78
CA VAL A 919 -44.24 -11.19 -40.92
C VAL A 919 -43.05 -10.53 -41.62
N ARG A 920 -41.99 -11.31 -41.92
CA ARG A 920 -40.79 -10.78 -42.58
C ARG A 920 -40.95 -10.57 -44.08
N LEU A 921 -40.50 -9.41 -44.54
CA LEU A 921 -40.37 -9.05 -45.95
C LEU A 921 -38.94 -9.31 -46.48
N PRO A 922 -38.76 -9.48 -47.81
CA PRO A 922 -39.80 -9.59 -48.83
C PRO A 922 -40.38 -11.01 -48.86
N LEU A 923 -41.69 -11.10 -49.08
CA LEU A 923 -42.39 -12.38 -49.18
C LEU A 923 -43.18 -12.43 -50.49
N THR A 924 -42.79 -13.30 -51.41
CA THR A 924 -43.59 -13.67 -52.58
C THR A 924 -43.89 -15.15 -52.47
N VAL A 925 -45.17 -15.53 -52.50
CA VAL A 925 -45.60 -16.91 -52.35
C VAL A 925 -46.45 -17.32 -53.55
N ALA A 926 -46.12 -18.47 -54.15
CA ALA A 926 -46.96 -19.06 -55.18
C ALA A 926 -48.29 -19.53 -54.60
N VAL A 927 -49.39 -19.26 -55.31
CA VAL A 927 -50.73 -19.68 -54.92
C VAL A 927 -51.05 -20.97 -55.64
N GLU A 928 -51.25 -22.05 -54.88
CA GLU A 928 -51.74 -23.33 -55.40
C GLU A 928 -53.17 -23.18 -55.92
N GLN A 929 -53.42 -23.68 -57.14
CA GLN A 929 -54.71 -23.57 -57.83
C GLN A 929 -55.59 -24.80 -57.64
#